data_AF-A0A1I1Q8C4-F1
#
_entry.id   AF-A0A1I1Q8C4-F1
#
_cell.length_a   1.000
_cell.length_b   1.000
_cell.length_c   1.000
_cell.angle_alpha   90.00
_cell.angle_beta   90.00
_cell.angle_gamma   90.00
#
_symmetry.space_group_name_H-M   'P 1'
#
loop_
_entity.id
_entity.type
_entity.pdbx_description
1 polymer ?
#
loop_
_entity_poly.entity_id
_entity_poly.type
_entity_poly.pdbx_seq_one_letter_code
_entity_poly.pdbx_strand_id
1 'polypeptide(L)'
;MILKRSYQALLLTMSVLLLVMSFLIPMNKASAEVINREKYEMDWAYSPQFGKEIRTELLKNASGQIAYCLVHGLKSPDGQDLPEQGRTDDIVYRILLNGYPQKSPQELGVSTWEQAHYSTQLAVWNALGQINVDELQFKDTAVKQATKAIINAANASQDTQDVWMNIVPVDKQEAKLNGEYFETTYTVQTNAQKGTFKVQLSNAPEGTRVVTEKGETKETFQLDEKVRVQVPKSSKSSELSLKVVSNLTNYHAVVYKGTDSIQDATVLLERNKEQVSADLQVYWKANGSLKVMKVDENKKPLSGATFEVFNSNNQSMGTITANEGGIAQLGNLELGTYSVKEIKAPVGYVLDSNPRSIEVKTGEVAVVEMKNEKIKGNIQIKKVDDSGKVLSGVEFTVFTQEGKEVTKVTTNEQGIAEVKGLPYNKYIFKETKGVQGYLLNDTKYPFEIKENGKVLTFTVENKQVKGNVQLLKIDQENADKKLEGTTFILQDSKGKEISEHTTDKNGLIKVNNLPFGEYQFIEKVSPKGYVLTKEPISFRITEHGKTIELVAKNKQIKGILEITKVDVANGNTKLPNAEFTIYNEQGQEVVKGKTDKNGIAKFDKLAFGKYTYKETFAPEGYLLNEETFSFEIKEDGQIIKHTVKDQKKSTPTPLEQPQKPQQEQPQKPQDIEKHPEQNEKKPESKPLPMTGGKESPYRSWIGIGVLVIAAFVMAYAFKVNRKTR
;
A
#
# COMPACT_ATOMS: atom_id res chain seq x y z
N MET A 1 64.93 25.29 -17.46
CA MET A 1 63.52 25.69 -17.22
C MET A 1 63.52 26.96 -16.37
N ILE A 2 62.54 27.86 -16.50
CA ILE A 2 62.65 29.24 -15.97
C ILE A 2 62.41 29.28 -14.45
N LEU A 3 63.43 29.71 -13.70
CA LEU A 3 63.27 30.06 -12.28
C LEU A 3 62.52 31.41 -12.20
N LYS A 4 61.38 31.46 -11.50
CA LYS A 4 60.51 32.65 -11.48
C LYS A 4 61.19 33.84 -10.78
N ARG A 5 61.09 35.03 -11.39
CA ARG A 5 61.55 36.33 -10.86
C ARG A 5 61.06 36.66 -9.43
N SER A 6 60.01 36.00 -8.94
CA SER A 6 59.47 36.17 -7.59
C SER A 6 60.47 35.88 -6.47
N TYR A 7 61.41 34.94 -6.65
CA TYR A 7 62.35 34.56 -5.59
C TYR A 7 63.49 35.56 -5.38
N GLN A 8 63.95 36.26 -6.43
CA GLN A 8 64.95 37.33 -6.27
C GLN A 8 64.38 38.54 -5.53
N ALA A 9 63.09 38.87 -5.77
CA ALA A 9 62.41 39.92 -5.01
C ALA A 9 62.33 39.56 -3.51
N LEU A 10 61.98 38.31 -3.18
CA LEU A 10 61.82 37.84 -1.79
C LEU A 10 63.15 37.87 -0.99
N LEU A 11 64.27 37.54 -1.65
CA LEU A 11 65.60 37.58 -1.01
C LEU A 11 66.12 39.02 -0.82
N LEU A 12 65.84 39.92 -1.77
CA LEU A 12 66.17 41.35 -1.62
C LEU A 12 65.33 42.03 -0.54
N THR A 13 64.02 41.74 -0.44
CA THR A 13 63.20 42.29 0.64
C THR A 13 63.60 41.73 2.01
N MET A 14 63.93 40.44 2.13
CA MET A 14 64.43 39.87 3.39
C MET A 14 65.77 40.47 3.81
N SER A 15 66.71 40.67 2.89
CA SER A 15 68.03 41.24 3.20
C SER A 15 67.92 42.71 3.65
N VAL A 16 67.05 43.51 3.01
CA VAL A 16 66.79 44.89 3.44
C VAL A 16 66.03 44.94 4.77
N LEU A 17 65.06 44.05 4.99
CA LEU A 17 64.32 44.00 6.25
C LEU A 17 65.21 43.60 7.43
N LEU A 18 66.17 42.68 7.24
CA LEU A 18 67.18 42.35 8.24
C LEU A 18 68.12 43.52 8.53
N LEU A 19 68.55 44.27 7.51
CA LEU A 19 69.40 45.44 7.71
C LEU A 19 68.65 46.56 8.47
N VAL A 20 67.38 46.78 8.16
CA VAL A 20 66.52 47.75 8.88
C VAL A 20 66.23 47.30 10.32
N MET A 21 66.01 46.00 10.56
CA MET A 21 65.90 45.45 11.92
C MET A 21 67.17 45.69 12.75
N SER A 22 68.36 45.58 12.15
CA SER A 22 69.63 45.84 12.87
C SER A 22 69.85 47.31 13.26
N PHE A 23 69.13 48.26 12.66
CA PHE A 23 69.11 49.68 13.05
C PHE A 23 67.82 50.11 13.78
N LEU A 24 66.90 49.17 14.00
CA LEU A 24 65.70 49.33 14.83
C LEU A 24 65.68 48.34 16.00
N ILE A 25 66.86 48.01 16.52
CA ILE A 25 66.96 47.67 17.95
C ILE A 25 66.57 48.96 18.69
N PRO A 26 65.43 49.01 19.44
CA PRO A 26 65.27 50.07 20.40
C PRO A 26 66.40 49.88 21.41
N MET A 27 67.34 50.83 21.48
CA MET A 27 68.07 51.00 22.73
C MET A 27 66.99 51.26 23.78
N ASN A 28 66.77 50.29 24.66
CA ASN A 28 66.01 50.53 25.88
C ASN A 28 66.65 51.76 26.51
N LYS A 29 65.92 52.88 26.52
CA LYS A 29 66.28 53.99 27.40
C LYS A 29 66.25 53.38 28.78
N ALA A 30 67.43 53.17 29.37
CA ALA A 30 67.51 52.64 30.72
C ALA A 30 66.63 53.55 31.57
N SER A 31 65.60 52.99 32.20
CA SER A 31 64.72 53.78 33.06
C SER A 31 65.55 54.07 34.30
N ALA A 32 66.21 55.22 34.28
CA ALA A 32 66.98 55.71 35.39
C ALA A 32 66.02 56.43 36.35
N GLU A 33 66.21 56.17 37.64
CA GLU A 33 65.33 56.61 38.71
C GLU A 33 66.17 57.30 39.78
N VAL A 34 65.77 58.51 40.18
CA VAL A 34 66.47 59.27 41.22
C VAL A 34 66.05 58.73 42.59
N ILE A 35 66.97 58.05 43.27
CA ILE A 35 66.76 57.52 44.61
C ILE A 35 67.42 58.44 45.64
N ASN A 36 66.62 58.91 46.60
CA ASN A 36 67.02 59.78 47.70
C ASN A 36 66.97 59.00 49.03
N ARG A 37 67.78 59.41 50.01
CA ARG A 37 67.76 58.82 51.35
C ARG A 37 67.21 59.77 52.40
N GLU A 38 66.60 59.19 53.41
CA GLU A 38 66.09 59.85 54.60
C GLU A 38 66.64 59.13 55.84
N LYS A 39 67.29 59.87 56.73
CA LYS A 39 67.88 59.31 57.94
C LYS A 39 66.85 59.31 59.07
N TYR A 40 66.81 58.20 59.79
CA TYR A 40 66.02 58.03 61.01
C TYR A 40 66.90 57.39 62.09
N GLU A 41 66.52 57.54 63.36
CA GLU A 41 67.20 56.90 64.48
C GLU A 41 66.48 55.60 64.88
N MET A 42 67.25 54.62 65.36
CA MET A 42 66.76 53.27 65.65
C MET A 42 67.68 52.59 66.67
N ASP A 43 67.14 51.62 67.41
CA ASP A 43 67.88 50.73 68.28
C ASP A 43 68.64 49.66 67.47
N TRP A 44 69.63 50.12 66.70
CA TRP A 44 70.40 49.33 65.75
C TRP A 44 70.98 48.05 66.38
N ALA A 45 70.77 46.92 65.71
CA ALA A 45 71.35 45.64 66.10
C ALA A 45 72.86 45.63 65.85
N TYR A 46 73.62 45.08 66.79
CA TYR A 46 75.06 44.92 66.69
C TYR A 46 75.40 43.60 66.01
N SER A 47 76.33 43.62 65.05
CA SER A 47 76.85 42.41 64.40
C SER A 47 78.27 42.11 64.89
N PRO A 48 78.49 40.97 65.57
CA PRO A 48 79.83 40.50 65.91
C PRO A 48 80.70 40.29 64.68
N GLN A 49 80.13 39.82 63.56
CA GLN A 49 80.81 39.58 62.28
C GLN A 49 81.49 40.84 61.72
N PHE A 50 80.87 42.01 61.86
CA PHE A 50 81.38 43.28 61.36
C PHE A 50 81.94 44.21 62.45
N GLY A 51 81.89 43.79 63.73
CA GLY A 51 82.35 44.57 64.87
C GLY A 51 81.56 45.86 65.15
N LYS A 52 80.40 46.06 64.52
CA LYS A 52 79.66 47.34 64.49
C LYS A 52 78.14 47.15 64.45
N GLU A 53 77.42 48.24 64.66
CA GLU A 53 75.98 48.32 64.42
C GLU A 53 75.64 48.23 62.92
N ILE A 54 74.59 47.46 62.61
CA ILE A 54 74.02 47.35 61.26
C ILE A 54 73.00 48.46 61.08
N ARG A 55 73.37 49.53 60.37
CA ARG A 55 72.55 50.72 60.14
C ARG A 55 72.07 50.80 58.69
N THR A 56 70.94 51.49 58.45
CA THR A 56 70.42 51.81 57.12
C THR A 56 69.79 53.20 57.12
N GLU A 57 69.64 53.81 55.95
CA GLU A 57 68.71 54.90 55.72
C GLU A 57 67.40 54.36 55.10
N LEU A 58 66.32 55.14 55.17
CA LEU A 58 65.10 54.92 54.39
C LEU A 58 65.33 55.46 52.97
N LEU A 59 65.17 54.64 51.94
CA LEU A 59 65.34 55.09 50.55
C LEU A 59 63.98 55.31 49.89
N LYS A 60 63.87 56.36 49.07
CA LYS A 60 62.66 56.70 48.30
C LYS A 60 63.02 57.05 46.86
N ASN A 61 62.29 56.49 45.90
CA ASN A 61 62.36 56.91 44.50
C ASN A 61 61.66 58.26 44.27
N ALA A 62 61.70 58.81 43.06
CA ALA A 62 61.08 60.11 42.76
C ALA A 62 59.55 60.08 42.87
N SER A 63 58.94 58.89 42.77
CA SER A 63 57.52 58.62 43.00
C SER A 63 57.16 58.39 44.48
N GLY A 64 58.12 58.52 45.41
CA GLY A 64 57.92 58.33 46.86
C GLY A 64 57.83 56.87 47.33
N GLN A 65 58.04 55.90 46.43
CA GLN A 65 58.02 54.48 46.74
C GLN A 65 59.32 54.06 47.44
N ILE A 66 59.20 53.19 48.44
CA ILE A 66 60.34 52.77 49.27
C ILE A 66 61.25 51.83 48.48
N ALA A 67 62.55 52.15 48.47
CA ALA A 67 63.60 51.28 47.98
C ALA A 67 64.36 50.63 49.16
N TYR A 68 64.94 49.46 48.92
CA TYR A 68 65.77 48.75 49.89
C TYR A 68 67.20 48.57 49.36
N CYS A 69 68.16 48.67 50.27
CA CYS A 69 69.59 48.50 50.06
C CYS A 69 69.92 47.05 49.67
N LEU A 70 70.65 46.84 48.57
CA LEU A 70 71.07 45.50 48.13
C LEU A 70 72.52 45.14 48.48
N VAL A 71 73.36 46.07 48.97
CA VAL A 71 74.78 45.78 49.27
C VAL A 71 75.23 46.42 50.59
N HIS A 72 75.11 45.66 51.68
CA HIS A 72 75.53 46.10 53.01
C HIS A 72 77.01 46.53 53.02
N GLY A 73 77.27 47.77 53.47
CA GLY A 73 78.61 48.32 53.66
C GLY A 73 79.05 49.34 52.60
N LEU A 74 78.40 49.39 51.44
CA LEU A 74 78.50 50.51 50.50
C LEU A 74 77.57 51.67 50.95
N LYS A 75 77.74 52.86 50.34
CA LYS A 75 76.89 54.02 50.66
C LYS A 75 75.55 53.91 49.96
N SER A 76 74.48 54.23 50.68
CA SER A 76 73.15 54.40 50.10
C SER A 76 73.09 55.57 49.10
N PRO A 77 72.27 55.47 48.03
CA PRO A 77 72.06 56.56 47.08
C PRO A 77 71.39 57.78 47.73
N ASP A 78 71.71 58.95 47.19
CA ASP A 78 71.32 60.26 47.70
C ASP A 78 71.24 61.27 46.55
N GLY A 79 70.18 61.17 45.76
CA GLY A 79 69.95 62.03 44.59
C GLY A 79 70.72 61.63 43.32
N GLN A 80 71.29 60.41 43.27
CA GLN A 80 71.85 59.86 42.04
C GLN A 80 70.74 59.25 41.18
N ASP A 81 70.88 59.40 39.86
CA ASP A 81 70.04 58.78 38.85
C ASP A 81 70.56 57.36 38.55
N LEU A 82 69.85 56.32 39.00
CA LEU A 82 70.29 54.93 38.94
C LEU A 82 69.55 54.15 37.84
N PRO A 83 70.22 53.49 36.87
CA PRO A 83 69.55 52.75 35.80
C PRO A 83 68.92 51.43 36.26
N GLU A 84 67.70 51.13 35.81
CA GLU A 84 67.07 49.81 35.95
C GLU A 84 67.95 48.71 35.32
N GLN A 85 68.30 47.69 36.11
CA GLN A 85 69.17 46.56 35.75
C GLN A 85 68.53 45.22 36.13
N GLY A 86 67.27 45.02 35.73
CA GLY A 86 66.56 43.75 35.88
C GLY A 86 65.83 43.61 37.22
N ARG A 87 65.88 42.43 37.83
CA ARG A 87 65.13 42.05 39.03
C ARG A 87 66.03 41.32 40.03
N THR A 88 65.66 41.34 41.31
CA THR A 88 66.28 40.47 42.33
C THR A 88 65.80 39.03 42.16
N ASP A 89 66.45 38.09 42.84
CA ASP A 89 65.92 36.73 43.00
C ASP A 89 64.56 36.72 43.71
N ASP A 90 63.75 35.69 43.44
CA ASP A 90 62.39 35.57 43.97
C ASP A 90 62.32 35.48 45.50
N ILE A 91 63.41 35.09 46.19
CA ILE A 91 63.45 35.15 47.66
C ILE A 91 63.41 36.59 48.17
N VAL A 92 64.17 37.52 47.58
CA VAL A 92 64.15 38.94 47.95
C VAL A 92 62.81 39.58 47.58
N TYR A 93 62.23 39.20 46.44
CA TYR A 93 60.86 39.58 46.09
C TYR A 93 59.83 39.15 47.16
N ARG A 94 59.88 37.90 47.62
CA ARG A 94 59.00 37.41 48.69
C ARG A 94 59.23 38.10 50.03
N ILE A 95 60.47 38.50 50.35
CA ILE A 95 60.78 39.35 51.52
C ILE A 95 60.08 40.71 51.39
N LEU A 96 60.14 41.35 50.22
CA LEU A 96 59.49 42.65 49.98
C LEU A 96 57.95 42.57 49.97
N LEU A 97 57.37 41.47 49.46
CA LEU A 97 55.91 41.21 49.56
C LEU A 97 55.42 41.04 50.99
N ASN A 98 56.22 40.41 51.85
CA ASN A 98 55.86 40.12 53.25
C ASN A 98 56.38 41.16 54.24
N GLY A 99 57.12 42.17 53.78
CA GLY A 99 57.71 43.24 54.58
C GLY A 99 57.06 44.61 54.34
N TYR A 100 57.63 45.64 54.95
CA TYR A 100 57.18 47.02 54.82
C TYR A 100 57.54 47.60 53.43
N PRO A 101 56.69 48.39 52.75
CA PRO A 101 55.37 48.87 53.17
C PRO A 101 54.19 47.99 52.69
N GLN A 102 54.42 46.82 52.08
CA GLN A 102 53.35 45.91 51.67
C GLN A 102 52.59 45.33 52.87
N LYS A 103 53.29 45.19 54.00
CA LYS A 103 52.75 44.97 55.33
C LYS A 103 52.89 46.21 56.20
N SER A 104 51.80 46.56 56.86
CA SER A 104 51.78 47.62 57.87
C SER A 104 52.63 47.26 59.09
N PRO A 105 53.12 48.24 59.87
CA PRO A 105 53.82 47.98 61.13
C PRO A 105 53.05 47.02 62.06
N GLN A 106 51.73 47.19 62.12
CA GLN A 106 50.83 46.39 62.94
C GLN A 106 50.73 44.93 62.47
N GLU A 107 50.67 44.67 61.15
CA GLU A 107 50.74 43.30 60.60
C GLU A 107 52.09 42.63 60.86
N LEU A 108 53.17 43.42 60.94
CA LEU A 108 54.52 42.96 61.25
C LEU A 108 54.80 42.81 62.75
N GLY A 109 53.84 43.15 63.63
CA GLY A 109 53.97 43.06 65.08
C GLY A 109 54.87 44.14 65.71
N VAL A 110 55.09 45.25 65.01
CA VAL A 110 55.89 46.40 65.48
C VAL A 110 55.04 47.67 65.61
N SER A 111 55.52 48.64 66.38
CA SER A 111 54.76 49.85 66.72
C SER A 111 55.01 51.03 65.79
N THR A 112 56.17 51.08 65.12
CA THR A 112 56.56 52.22 64.26
C THR A 112 56.97 51.79 62.85
N TRP A 113 56.96 52.74 61.90
CA TRP A 113 57.38 52.46 60.52
C TRP A 113 58.90 52.27 60.41
N GLU A 114 59.68 52.93 61.28
CA GLU A 114 61.13 52.79 61.38
C GLU A 114 61.50 51.34 61.76
N GLN A 115 60.79 50.75 62.73
CA GLN A 115 60.95 49.34 63.12
C GLN A 115 60.59 48.41 61.96
N ALA A 116 59.49 48.69 61.25
CA ALA A 116 59.00 47.89 60.13
C ALA A 116 59.96 47.90 58.93
N HIS A 117 60.43 49.09 58.55
CA HIS A 117 61.45 49.31 57.52
C HIS A 117 62.76 48.61 57.89
N TYR A 118 63.28 48.83 59.11
CA TYR A 118 64.54 48.23 59.53
C TYR A 118 64.48 46.70 59.55
N SER A 119 63.37 46.13 60.05
CA SER A 119 63.14 44.67 60.04
C SER A 119 63.14 44.10 58.63
N THR A 120 62.55 44.83 57.67
CA THR A 120 62.51 44.43 56.26
C THR A 120 63.90 44.55 55.61
N GLN A 121 64.67 45.60 55.91
CA GLN A 121 66.03 45.76 55.39
C GLN A 121 67.00 44.67 55.89
N LEU A 122 66.91 44.30 57.17
CA LEU A 122 67.67 43.16 57.72
C LEU A 122 67.26 41.85 57.03
N ALA A 123 65.96 41.65 56.79
CA ALA A 123 65.44 40.48 56.09
C ALA A 123 65.95 40.40 54.63
N VAL A 124 66.05 41.54 53.91
CA VAL A 124 66.64 41.63 52.56
C VAL A 124 68.12 41.23 52.57
N TRP A 125 68.95 41.81 53.45
CA TRP A 125 70.37 41.46 53.54
C TRP A 125 70.61 40.01 54.00
N ASN A 126 69.71 39.44 54.81
CA ASN A 126 69.75 38.03 55.18
C ASN A 126 69.41 37.12 53.99
N ALA A 127 68.39 37.44 53.21
CA ALA A 127 68.03 36.70 51.99
C ALA A 127 69.13 36.75 50.92
N LEU A 128 69.93 37.82 50.89
CA LEU A 128 71.12 37.98 50.05
C LEU A 128 72.39 37.34 50.64
N GLY A 129 72.31 36.70 51.82
CA GLY A 129 73.45 36.05 52.49
C GLY A 129 74.53 37.00 53.00
N GLN A 130 74.26 38.30 53.10
CA GLN A 130 75.23 39.33 53.49
C GLN A 130 75.36 39.53 55.00
N ILE A 131 74.33 39.13 55.75
CA ILE A 131 74.29 39.08 57.21
C ILE A 131 73.56 37.79 57.64
N ASN A 132 73.87 37.25 58.83
CA ASN A 132 73.04 36.23 59.46
C ASN A 132 72.23 36.86 60.62
N VAL A 133 70.91 36.91 60.49
CA VAL A 133 69.99 37.47 61.50
C VAL A 133 70.02 36.70 62.83
N ASP A 134 70.39 35.41 62.84
CA ASP A 134 70.54 34.67 64.09
C ASP A 134 71.82 35.00 64.87
N GLU A 135 72.82 35.62 64.23
CA GLU A 135 74.06 36.08 64.87
C GLU A 135 73.99 37.54 65.36
N LEU A 136 72.92 38.27 65.02
CA LEU A 136 72.76 39.67 65.41
C LEU A 136 72.32 39.84 66.88
N GLN A 137 72.99 40.76 67.56
CA GLN A 137 72.63 41.22 68.90
C GLN A 137 71.64 42.38 68.78
N PHE A 138 70.35 42.03 68.72
CA PHE A 138 69.25 43.00 68.72
C PHE A 138 69.07 43.65 70.09
N LYS A 139 68.92 44.98 70.10
CA LYS A 139 68.44 45.75 71.26
C LYS A 139 66.90 45.69 71.34
N ASP A 140 66.24 45.90 70.20
CA ASP A 140 64.78 45.81 70.05
C ASP A 140 64.34 44.35 69.75
N THR A 141 63.52 43.79 70.64
CA THR A 141 62.98 42.43 70.49
C THR A 141 61.83 42.36 69.47
N ALA A 142 61.04 43.41 69.28
CA ALA A 142 59.97 43.44 68.29
C ALA A 142 60.56 43.42 66.87
N VAL A 143 61.60 44.21 66.62
CA VAL A 143 62.38 44.17 65.36
C VAL A 143 62.96 42.77 65.11
N LYS A 144 63.49 42.10 66.14
CA LYS A 144 64.00 40.72 66.02
C LYS A 144 62.92 39.73 65.55
N GLN A 145 61.72 39.81 66.13
CA GLN A 145 60.62 38.92 65.76
C GLN A 145 60.04 39.25 64.39
N ALA A 146 59.85 40.54 64.06
CA ALA A 146 59.39 40.98 62.75
C ALA A 146 60.34 40.55 61.62
N THR A 147 61.65 40.75 61.79
CA THR A 147 62.68 40.30 60.83
C THR A 147 62.56 38.79 60.57
N LYS A 148 62.43 37.98 61.64
CA LYS A 148 62.26 36.52 61.53
C LYS A 148 60.91 36.13 60.91
N ALA A 149 59.83 36.84 61.21
CA ALA A 149 58.51 36.60 60.63
C ALA A 149 58.51 36.83 59.11
N ILE A 150 59.12 37.94 58.64
CA ILE A 150 59.28 38.26 57.21
C ILE A 150 60.09 37.17 56.51
N ILE A 151 61.23 36.75 57.07
CA ILE A 151 62.08 35.67 56.51
C ILE A 151 61.29 34.35 56.45
N ASN A 152 60.59 33.97 57.51
CA ASN A 152 59.81 32.74 57.55
C ASN A 152 58.66 32.74 56.54
N ALA A 153 57.94 33.85 56.41
CA ALA A 153 56.88 34.01 55.40
C ALA A 153 57.43 33.92 53.97
N ALA A 154 58.58 34.57 53.70
CA ALA A 154 59.24 34.53 52.40
C ALA A 154 59.83 33.15 52.04
N ASN A 155 60.18 32.35 53.04
CA ASN A 155 60.61 30.94 52.85
C ASN A 155 59.42 29.98 52.66
N ALA A 156 58.25 30.28 53.24
CA ALA A 156 57.04 29.46 53.09
C ALA A 156 56.28 29.74 51.79
N SER A 157 56.25 30.99 51.32
CA SER A 157 55.58 31.37 50.07
C SER A 157 56.26 30.74 48.84
N GLN A 158 55.44 30.41 47.84
CA GLN A 158 55.86 29.91 46.52
C GLN A 158 55.73 31.00 45.43
N ASP A 159 55.55 32.27 45.83
CA ASP A 159 55.38 33.38 44.88
C ASP A 159 56.66 33.64 44.08
N THR A 160 56.47 33.88 42.78
CA THR A 160 57.52 34.17 41.79
C THR A 160 57.17 35.45 41.04
N GLN A 161 58.19 36.16 40.54
CA GLN A 161 57.98 37.38 39.76
C GLN A 161 57.51 37.09 38.33
N ASP A 162 57.81 35.91 37.79
CA ASP A 162 57.36 35.55 36.45
C ASP A 162 55.87 35.19 36.45
N VAL A 163 55.07 36.15 35.97
CA VAL A 163 53.62 35.99 35.80
C VAL A 163 53.31 34.85 34.83
N TRP A 164 52.51 33.89 35.28
CA TRP A 164 51.96 32.78 34.49
C TRP A 164 50.44 32.86 34.39
N MET A 165 49.86 32.25 33.36
CA MET A 165 48.41 32.12 33.18
C MET A 165 48.07 30.74 32.64
N ASN A 166 47.20 30.03 33.34
CA ASN A 166 46.62 28.75 32.91
C ASN A 166 45.11 28.91 32.74
N ILE A 167 44.54 28.24 31.73
CA ILE A 167 43.10 28.22 31.50
C ILE A 167 42.60 26.81 31.81
N VAL A 168 41.55 26.68 32.63
CA VAL A 168 41.04 25.38 33.07
C VAL A 168 39.60 25.21 32.60
N PRO A 169 39.23 24.08 31.95
CA PRO A 169 40.10 22.96 31.53
C PRO A 169 41.00 23.30 30.32
N VAL A 170 42.11 22.58 30.17
CA VAL A 170 43.02 22.69 29.00
C VAL A 170 42.63 21.78 27.83
N ASP A 171 41.96 20.66 28.10
CA ASP A 171 41.61 19.67 27.08
C ASP A 171 40.47 20.14 26.15
N LYS A 172 40.35 19.50 24.98
CA LYS A 172 39.27 19.74 24.03
C LYS A 172 37.90 19.38 24.64
N GLN A 173 37.02 20.37 24.82
CA GLN A 173 35.74 20.23 25.50
C GLN A 173 34.58 19.96 24.55
N GLU A 174 33.62 19.11 24.96
CA GLU A 174 32.32 18.99 24.31
C GLU A 174 31.30 19.91 24.98
N ALA A 175 30.83 20.94 24.26
CA ALA A 175 29.78 21.84 24.74
C ALA A 175 28.44 21.10 24.83
N LYS A 176 27.76 21.20 25.97
CA LYS A 176 26.54 20.45 26.28
C LYS A 176 25.30 21.31 26.13
N LEU A 177 24.25 20.76 25.53
CA LEU A 177 23.00 21.48 25.28
C LEU A 177 22.30 21.83 26.60
N ASN A 178 22.09 23.12 26.83
CA ASN A 178 21.40 23.70 27.99
C ASN A 178 20.40 24.76 27.47
N GLY A 179 19.13 24.38 27.33
CA GLY A 179 18.11 25.22 26.71
C GLY A 179 18.45 25.53 25.24
N GLU A 180 18.62 26.81 24.93
CA GLU A 180 18.85 27.31 23.56
C GLU A 180 20.33 27.36 23.12
N TYR A 181 21.27 26.92 23.97
CA TYR A 181 22.71 26.97 23.69
C TYR A 181 23.43 25.67 24.06
N PHE A 182 24.51 25.35 23.36
CA PHE A 182 25.57 24.47 23.87
C PHE A 182 26.53 25.28 24.74
N GLU A 183 26.87 24.76 25.92
CA GLU A 183 27.70 25.47 26.90
C GLU A 183 28.97 24.71 27.26
N THR A 184 30.08 25.45 27.40
CA THR A 184 31.27 25.07 28.18
C THR A 184 31.61 26.17 29.18
N THR A 185 32.29 25.81 30.28
CA THR A 185 32.76 26.75 31.31
C THR A 185 34.27 26.70 31.42
N TYR A 186 34.91 27.87 31.51
CA TYR A 186 36.34 28.02 31.75
C TYR A 186 36.63 28.96 32.92
N THR A 187 37.77 28.76 33.57
CA THR A 187 38.33 29.69 34.56
C THR A 187 39.77 30.04 34.20
N VAL A 188 40.22 31.21 34.66
CA VAL A 188 41.61 31.65 34.56
C VAL A 188 42.29 31.40 35.90
N GLN A 189 43.50 30.85 35.87
CA GLN A 189 44.37 30.69 37.03
C GLN A 189 45.67 31.43 36.76
N THR A 190 46.18 32.18 37.75
CA THR A 190 47.39 33.00 37.62
C THR A 190 47.95 33.33 39.00
N ASN A 191 49.24 33.67 39.07
CA ASN A 191 49.87 34.34 40.21
C ASN A 191 49.73 35.88 40.16
N ALA A 192 48.98 36.44 39.21
CA ALA A 192 48.72 37.87 39.13
C ALA A 192 47.77 38.36 40.24
N GLN A 193 48.18 39.36 41.01
CA GLN A 193 47.36 39.93 42.08
C GLN A 193 46.11 40.67 41.56
N LYS A 194 46.21 41.29 40.39
CA LYS A 194 45.10 41.97 39.72
C LYS A 194 45.30 41.95 38.20
N GLY A 195 44.23 42.10 37.45
CA GLY A 195 44.27 42.07 35.99
C GLY A 195 42.90 41.85 35.40
N THR A 196 42.84 41.81 34.07
CA THR A 196 41.61 41.48 33.33
C THR A 196 41.91 40.60 32.14
N PHE A 197 40.91 39.89 31.64
CA PHE A 197 41.03 39.09 30.42
C PHE A 197 39.86 39.26 29.47
N LYS A 198 40.12 39.00 28.19
CA LYS A 198 39.14 38.90 27.11
C LYS A 198 39.22 37.51 26.50
N VAL A 199 38.08 36.96 26.08
CA VAL A 199 38.01 35.69 25.34
C VAL A 199 37.84 36.01 23.85
N GLN A 200 38.80 35.60 23.04
CA GLN A 200 38.74 35.68 21.58
C GLN A 200 38.29 34.32 21.03
N LEU A 201 37.29 34.32 20.14
CA LEU A 201 36.79 33.11 19.49
C LEU A 201 37.17 33.10 18.00
N SER A 202 37.44 31.92 17.45
CA SER A 202 37.69 31.69 16.02
C SER A 202 36.88 30.50 15.51
N ASN A 203 36.34 30.60 14.30
CA ASN A 203 35.36 29.66 13.72
C ASN A 203 34.04 29.53 14.53
N ALA A 204 33.73 30.50 15.39
CA ALA A 204 32.48 30.54 16.14
C ALA A 204 31.27 30.81 15.21
N PRO A 205 30.17 30.04 15.33
CA PRO A 205 28.91 30.32 14.64
C PRO A 205 28.32 31.68 14.99
N GLU A 206 27.51 32.24 14.09
CA GLU A 206 26.72 33.44 14.34
C GLU A 206 25.83 33.27 15.60
N GLY A 207 25.76 34.31 16.44
CA GLY A 207 25.06 34.27 17.72
C GLY A 207 25.82 33.58 18.86
N THR A 208 27.02 33.03 18.63
CA THR A 208 27.91 32.56 19.71
C THR A 208 28.34 33.74 20.58
N ARG A 209 28.30 33.55 21.90
CA ARG A 209 28.63 34.59 22.88
C ARG A 209 29.43 34.04 24.06
N VAL A 210 30.19 34.92 24.71
CA VAL A 210 30.88 34.64 25.97
C VAL A 210 30.18 35.43 27.07
N VAL A 211 29.83 34.74 28.16
CA VAL A 211 29.04 35.30 29.26
C VAL A 211 29.61 34.92 30.61
N THR A 212 29.24 35.65 31.67
CA THR A 212 29.57 35.28 33.06
C THR A 212 28.86 34.00 33.48
N GLU A 213 29.21 33.45 34.66
CA GLU A 213 28.43 32.38 35.30
C GLU A 213 26.92 32.73 35.40
N LYS A 214 26.58 34.01 35.62
CA LYS A 214 25.18 34.50 35.64
C LYS A 214 24.51 34.64 34.27
N GLY A 215 25.26 34.54 33.16
CA GLY A 215 24.74 34.69 31.80
C GLY A 215 24.81 36.12 31.24
N GLU A 216 25.54 37.03 31.90
CA GLU A 216 25.74 38.41 31.44
C GLU A 216 26.83 38.45 30.36
N THR A 217 26.57 39.03 29.19
CA THR A 217 27.60 39.24 28.15
C THR A 217 28.57 40.34 28.60
N LYS A 218 29.89 40.07 28.52
CA LYS A 218 30.95 41.06 28.73
C LYS A 218 32.04 40.89 27.69
N GLU A 219 32.71 41.99 27.33
CA GLU A 219 33.96 41.92 26.54
C GLU A 219 35.19 41.59 27.39
N THR A 220 35.14 41.92 28.68
CA THR A 220 36.28 41.93 29.60
C THR A 220 35.83 41.40 30.96
N PHE A 221 36.62 40.52 31.55
CA PHE A 221 36.32 39.78 32.77
C PHE A 221 37.42 39.99 33.82
N GLN A 222 37.05 39.97 35.11
CA GLN A 222 38.01 39.96 36.22
C GLN A 222 38.56 38.54 36.45
N LEU A 223 39.74 38.42 37.06
CA LEU A 223 40.47 37.14 37.19
C LEU A 223 39.72 36.03 37.96
N ASP A 224 38.79 36.41 38.84
CA ASP A 224 37.93 35.52 39.63
C ASP A 224 36.66 35.08 38.89
N GLU A 225 36.32 35.72 37.76
CA GLU A 225 35.11 35.39 37.00
C GLU A 225 35.26 34.10 36.18
N LYS A 226 34.30 33.17 36.36
CA LYS A 226 34.12 32.06 35.42
C LYS A 226 33.42 32.55 34.16
N VAL A 227 33.92 32.16 32.99
CA VAL A 227 33.29 32.44 31.70
C VAL A 227 32.60 31.20 31.13
N ARG A 228 31.43 31.38 30.55
CA ARG A 228 30.76 30.37 29.72
C ARG A 228 30.80 30.77 28.25
N VAL A 229 31.20 29.83 27.40
CA VAL A 229 31.05 29.95 25.94
C VAL A 229 29.72 29.32 25.56
N GLN A 230 28.82 30.09 24.97
CA GLN A 230 27.48 29.67 24.58
C GLN A 230 27.31 29.72 23.06
N VAL A 231 27.16 28.56 22.41
CA VAL A 231 26.94 28.40 20.96
C VAL A 231 25.44 28.10 20.72
N PRO A 232 24.70 28.84 19.86
CA PRO A 232 23.26 28.60 19.68
C PRO A 232 22.93 27.18 19.21
N LYS A 233 21.82 26.60 19.71
CA LYS A 233 21.42 25.21 19.38
C LYS A 233 21.15 24.97 17.89
N SER A 234 20.86 26.04 17.13
CA SER A 234 20.69 26.03 15.67
C SER A 234 21.99 25.84 14.88
N SER A 235 23.15 25.94 15.54
CA SER A 235 24.47 25.75 14.93
C SER A 235 24.70 24.29 14.58
N LYS A 236 25.08 23.99 13.32
CA LYS A 236 25.47 22.64 12.90
C LYS A 236 26.64 22.10 13.73
N SER A 237 26.74 20.78 13.86
CA SER A 237 27.87 20.08 14.48
C SER A 237 29.19 20.60 13.91
N SER A 238 30.04 21.17 14.77
CA SER A 238 31.33 21.76 14.39
C SER A 238 32.19 21.94 15.65
N GLU A 239 33.36 22.53 15.45
CA GLU A 239 34.24 23.04 16.49
C GLU A 239 34.60 24.52 16.28
N LEU A 240 35.03 25.17 17.37
CA LEU A 240 35.59 26.51 17.41
C LEU A 240 36.86 26.49 18.28
N SER A 241 37.77 27.44 18.01
CA SER A 241 38.91 27.71 18.88
C SER A 241 38.58 28.89 19.80
N LEU A 242 39.05 28.86 21.05
CA LEU A 242 39.13 30.04 21.90
C LEU A 242 40.57 30.32 22.35
N LYS A 243 40.86 31.61 22.54
CA LYS A 243 42.03 32.12 23.24
C LYS A 243 41.60 33.05 24.37
N VAL A 244 42.35 33.04 25.45
CA VAL A 244 42.28 34.06 26.49
C VAL A 244 43.47 34.99 26.31
N VAL A 245 43.18 36.28 26.14
CA VAL A 245 44.18 37.36 26.14
C VAL A 245 43.95 38.18 27.39
N SER A 246 44.98 38.35 28.20
CA SER A 246 44.90 39.01 29.50
C SER A 246 45.96 40.08 29.66
N ASN A 247 45.64 41.12 30.43
CA ASN A 247 46.60 42.08 30.93
C ASN A 247 46.68 41.92 32.45
N LEU A 248 47.82 41.43 32.91
CA LEU A 248 48.05 41.00 34.28
C LEU A 248 49.06 41.93 34.96
N THR A 249 48.70 42.47 36.12
CA THR A 249 49.60 43.27 36.95
C THR A 249 50.17 42.40 38.05
N ASN A 250 51.49 42.39 38.17
CA ASN A 250 52.18 41.83 39.34
C ASN A 250 53.28 42.77 39.81
N TYR A 251 53.74 42.56 41.04
CA TYR A 251 54.94 43.21 41.53
C TYR A 251 56.20 42.54 40.96
N HIS A 252 57.19 43.34 40.56
CA HIS A 252 58.57 42.91 40.38
C HIS A 252 59.44 43.63 41.42
N ALA A 253 60.44 42.94 41.96
CA ALA A 253 61.49 43.54 42.79
C ALA A 253 62.60 44.07 41.85
N VAL A 254 62.37 45.28 41.34
CA VAL A 254 63.17 45.90 40.28
C VAL A 254 64.49 46.40 40.84
N VAL A 255 65.60 46.01 40.22
CA VAL A 255 66.95 46.42 40.62
C VAL A 255 67.33 47.71 39.92
N TYR A 256 67.84 48.67 40.67
CA TYR A 256 68.47 49.89 40.20
C TYR A 256 69.97 49.84 40.53
N LYS A 257 70.81 49.89 39.51
CA LYS A 257 72.26 49.70 39.65
C LYS A 257 72.90 50.96 40.23
N GLY A 258 73.71 50.79 41.26
CA GLY A 258 74.59 51.81 41.81
C GLY A 258 75.90 51.96 41.04
N THR A 259 76.97 52.27 41.78
CA THR A 259 78.35 52.44 41.29
C THR A 259 79.32 51.73 42.22
N ASP A 260 80.61 51.70 41.89
CA ASP A 260 81.67 51.12 42.75
C ASP A 260 81.73 51.73 44.19
N SER A 261 81.00 52.82 44.44
CA SER A 261 80.92 53.49 45.76
C SER A 261 79.50 53.69 46.32
N ILE A 262 78.45 53.45 45.51
CA ILE A 262 77.04 53.60 45.86
C ILE A 262 76.35 52.25 45.62
N GLN A 263 75.65 51.71 46.62
CA GLN A 263 75.03 50.40 46.46
C GLN A 263 73.89 50.36 45.43
N ASP A 264 73.70 49.18 44.83
CA ASP A 264 72.46 48.82 44.15
C ASP A 264 71.27 48.90 45.14
N ALA A 265 70.10 49.24 44.62
CA ALA A 265 68.85 49.29 45.38
C ALA A 265 67.74 48.50 44.67
N THR A 266 66.76 48.01 45.41
CA THR A 266 65.55 47.37 44.86
C THR A 266 64.29 48.15 45.22
N VAL A 267 63.37 48.31 44.27
CA VAL A 267 62.02 48.85 44.51
C VAL A 267 61.00 47.80 44.11
N LEU A 268 60.02 47.53 44.98
CA LEU A 268 58.90 46.67 44.62
C LEU A 268 57.89 47.48 43.80
N LEU A 269 57.82 47.21 42.50
CA LEU A 269 57.05 48.00 41.54
C LEU A 269 56.00 47.16 40.82
N GLU A 270 54.80 47.71 40.64
CA GLU A 270 53.82 47.12 39.73
C GLU A 270 54.35 47.14 38.29
N ARG A 271 54.16 46.02 37.59
CA ARG A 271 54.48 45.84 36.17
C ARG A 271 53.33 45.08 35.51
N ASN A 272 52.85 45.61 34.39
CA ASN A 272 51.83 44.98 33.55
C ASN A 272 52.49 44.06 32.53
N LYS A 273 51.93 42.86 32.35
CA LYS A 273 52.36 41.87 31.36
C LYS A 273 51.15 41.32 30.62
N GLU A 274 51.15 41.42 29.29
CA GLU A 274 50.18 40.71 28.48
C GLU A 274 50.50 39.21 28.49
N GLN A 275 49.47 38.38 28.66
CA GLN A 275 49.57 36.92 28.58
C GLN A 275 48.46 36.35 27.70
N VAL A 276 48.84 35.44 26.80
CA VAL A 276 47.96 34.82 25.80
C VAL A 276 47.98 33.31 25.96
N SER A 277 46.81 32.68 26.02
CA SER A 277 46.70 31.22 26.12
C SER A 277 47.07 30.51 24.80
N ALA A 278 47.31 29.20 24.90
CA ALA A 278 47.20 28.32 23.74
C ALA A 278 45.79 28.34 23.12
N ASP A 279 45.66 27.86 21.88
CA ASP A 279 44.37 27.55 21.23
C ASP A 279 43.67 26.39 21.97
N LEU A 280 42.54 26.67 22.61
CA LEU A 280 41.68 25.65 23.24
C LEU A 280 40.54 25.31 22.30
N GLN A 281 40.19 24.03 22.17
CA GLN A 281 39.13 23.58 21.25
C GLN A 281 37.82 23.28 21.97
N VAL A 282 36.71 23.80 21.45
CA VAL A 282 35.34 23.47 21.86
C VAL A 282 34.60 22.87 20.66
N TYR A 283 33.95 21.72 20.85
CA TYR A 283 33.11 21.11 19.82
C TYR A 283 31.71 20.78 20.35
N TRP A 284 30.73 20.64 19.47
CA TRP A 284 29.36 20.26 19.83
C TRP A 284 28.73 19.34 18.79
N LYS A 285 27.74 18.56 19.24
CA LYS A 285 27.01 17.57 18.43
C LYS A 285 25.55 18.02 18.30
N ALA A 286 25.22 18.62 17.16
CA ALA A 286 23.92 19.22 16.91
C ALA A 286 22.93 18.21 16.35
N ASN A 287 22.58 17.25 17.21
CA ASN A 287 21.81 16.08 16.85
C ASN A 287 20.40 16.14 17.43
N GLY A 288 19.44 15.59 16.70
CA GLY A 288 18.05 15.39 17.10
C GLY A 288 17.56 13.99 16.74
N SER A 289 16.25 13.87 16.56
CA SER A 289 15.60 12.62 16.17
C SER A 289 14.35 12.85 15.33
N LEU A 290 13.88 11.81 14.65
CA LEU A 290 12.58 11.78 14.01
C LEU A 290 11.69 10.63 14.52
N LYS A 291 10.39 10.84 14.43
CA LYS A 291 9.31 9.92 14.80
C LYS A 291 8.27 9.87 13.69
N VAL A 292 8.10 8.71 13.07
CA VAL A 292 6.97 8.43 12.19
C VAL A 292 5.80 7.96 13.06
N MET A 293 4.64 8.61 12.90
CA MET A 293 3.36 8.14 13.40
C MET A 293 2.57 7.54 12.24
N LYS A 294 2.46 6.22 12.23
CA LYS A 294 1.89 5.44 11.13
C LYS A 294 0.48 4.99 11.46
N VAL A 295 -0.48 5.42 10.66
CA VAL A 295 -1.92 5.24 10.93
C VAL A 295 -2.73 4.85 9.69
N ASP A 296 -3.98 4.43 9.90
CA ASP A 296 -4.97 4.27 8.83
C ASP A 296 -5.76 5.56 8.52
N GLU A 297 -6.69 5.45 7.58
CA GLU A 297 -7.71 6.45 7.22
C GLU A 297 -8.39 7.12 8.44
N ASN A 298 -8.53 6.40 9.56
CA ASN A 298 -9.27 6.79 10.77
C ASN A 298 -8.33 7.14 11.95
N LYS A 299 -7.04 7.37 11.69
CA LYS A 299 -5.98 7.58 12.69
C LYS A 299 -5.71 6.40 13.64
N LYS A 300 -6.18 5.17 13.34
CA LYS A 300 -5.78 3.98 14.12
C LYS A 300 -4.30 3.66 13.84
N PRO A 301 -3.46 3.41 14.86
CA PRO A 301 -2.06 3.03 14.67
C PRO A 301 -1.89 1.71 13.89
N LEU A 302 -0.85 1.62 13.06
CA LEU A 302 -0.52 0.47 12.23
C LEU A 302 0.94 0.02 12.41
N SER A 303 1.13 -1.24 12.81
CA SER A 303 2.44 -1.88 12.95
C SER A 303 2.96 -2.49 11.64
N GLY A 304 4.25 -2.82 11.61
CA GLY A 304 4.88 -3.59 10.52
C GLY A 304 5.14 -2.83 9.22
N ALA A 305 4.75 -1.55 9.13
CA ALA A 305 5.24 -0.64 8.11
C ALA A 305 6.75 -0.44 8.26
N THR A 306 7.51 -0.50 7.18
CA THR A 306 8.95 -0.19 7.20
C THR A 306 9.24 1.01 6.30
N PHE A 307 10.03 1.93 6.83
CA PHE A 307 10.46 3.15 6.17
C PHE A 307 11.98 3.16 6.02
N GLU A 308 12.46 3.81 4.97
CA GLU A 308 13.86 4.19 4.81
C GLU A 308 13.97 5.72 4.97
N VAL A 309 15.00 6.15 5.70
CA VAL A 309 15.27 7.57 5.97
C VAL A 309 16.47 7.99 5.13
N PHE A 310 16.35 9.08 4.38
CA PHE A 310 17.44 9.67 3.59
C PHE A 310 17.77 11.08 4.08
N ASN A 311 19.04 11.47 4.04
CA ASN A 311 19.44 12.88 4.24
C ASN A 311 19.28 13.70 2.94
N SER A 312 19.59 15.01 3.00
CA SER A 312 19.54 15.93 1.84
C SER A 312 20.43 15.52 0.65
N ASN A 313 21.41 14.64 0.86
CA ASN A 313 22.32 14.14 -0.18
C ASN A 313 21.83 12.81 -0.79
N ASN A 314 20.62 12.37 -0.44
CA ASN A 314 20.04 11.05 -0.76
C ASN A 314 20.85 9.86 -0.20
N GLN A 315 21.65 10.06 0.85
CA GLN A 315 22.32 8.97 1.56
C GLN A 315 21.31 8.34 2.54
N SER A 316 21.22 7.01 2.55
CA SER A 316 20.37 6.28 3.49
C SER A 316 20.98 6.34 4.90
N MET A 317 20.16 6.74 5.86
CA MET A 317 20.49 6.87 7.29
C MET A 317 20.06 5.65 8.10
N GLY A 318 19.39 4.69 7.46
CA GLY A 318 18.87 3.47 8.07
C GLY A 318 17.39 3.23 7.79
N THR A 319 16.93 2.03 8.14
CA THR A 319 15.52 1.62 8.03
C THR A 319 14.89 1.49 9.41
N ILE A 320 13.63 1.90 9.53
CA ILE A 320 12.86 1.89 10.77
C ILE A 320 11.48 1.25 10.55
N THR A 321 11.00 0.48 11.51
CA THR A 321 9.72 -0.25 11.41
C THR A 321 8.75 0.20 12.49
N ALA A 322 7.48 0.37 12.14
CA ALA A 322 6.43 0.77 13.08
C ALA A 322 6.09 -0.36 14.06
N ASN A 323 6.15 -0.06 15.36
CA ASN A 323 5.74 -0.95 16.43
C ASN A 323 4.19 -1.03 16.56
N GLU A 324 3.69 -1.76 17.56
CA GLU A 324 2.24 -1.94 17.81
C GLU A 324 1.50 -0.61 18.06
N GLY A 325 2.16 0.39 18.63
CA GLY A 325 1.65 1.76 18.77
C GLY A 325 1.70 2.60 17.49
N GLY A 326 2.07 2.01 16.34
CA GLY A 326 2.23 2.72 15.07
C GLY A 326 3.44 3.65 15.04
N ILE A 327 4.43 3.47 15.92
CA ILE A 327 5.57 4.37 16.07
C ILE A 327 6.83 3.72 15.49
N ALA A 328 7.52 4.45 14.60
CA ALA A 328 8.90 4.18 14.19
C ALA A 328 9.76 5.39 14.52
N GLN A 329 11.01 5.21 14.97
CA GLN A 329 11.89 6.30 15.40
C GLN A 329 13.33 6.09 14.93
N LEU A 330 14.01 7.18 14.57
CA LEU A 330 15.44 7.22 14.31
C LEU A 330 16.06 8.40 15.07
N GLY A 331 17.04 8.12 15.93
CA GLY A 331 17.73 9.12 16.75
C GLY A 331 19.17 9.37 16.30
N ASN A 332 19.83 10.33 16.96
CA ASN A 332 21.22 10.71 16.69
C ASN A 332 21.44 11.18 15.23
N LEU A 333 20.47 11.90 14.68
CA LEU A 333 20.52 12.52 13.35
C LEU A 333 21.01 13.96 13.46
N GLU A 334 22.00 14.38 12.66
CA GLU A 334 22.45 15.78 12.61
C GLU A 334 21.31 16.71 12.15
N LEU A 335 21.30 17.98 12.60
CA LEU A 335 20.24 18.92 12.22
C LEU A 335 20.16 19.15 10.70
N GLY A 336 18.93 19.20 10.19
CA GLY A 336 18.68 19.41 8.77
C GLY A 336 17.44 18.68 8.25
N THR A 337 17.27 18.69 6.92
CA THR A 337 16.10 18.11 6.25
C THR A 337 16.35 16.65 5.85
N TYR A 338 15.42 15.79 6.24
CA TYR A 338 15.40 14.36 5.92
C TYR A 338 14.16 14.01 5.09
N SER A 339 14.25 12.90 4.37
CA SER A 339 13.18 12.33 3.55
C SER A 339 12.84 10.94 4.06
N VAL A 340 11.60 10.73 4.50
CA VAL A 340 11.09 9.44 5.00
C VAL A 340 10.23 8.80 3.92
N LYS A 341 10.60 7.60 3.47
CA LYS A 341 9.90 6.87 2.40
C LYS A 341 9.40 5.52 2.93
N GLU A 342 8.11 5.20 2.75
CA GLU A 342 7.66 3.83 3.02
C GLU A 342 8.20 2.87 1.95
N ILE A 343 8.84 1.80 2.39
CA ILE A 343 9.38 0.72 1.53
C ILE A 343 8.60 -0.59 1.70
N LYS A 344 7.78 -0.71 2.75
CA LYS A 344 6.89 -1.85 3.01
C LYS A 344 5.66 -1.40 3.78
N ALA A 345 4.48 -1.71 3.27
CA ALA A 345 3.21 -1.44 3.94
C ALA A 345 2.89 -2.46 5.05
N PRO A 346 2.04 -2.10 6.03
CA PRO A 346 1.36 -3.05 6.91
C PRO A 346 0.53 -4.08 6.12
N VAL A 347 0.32 -5.26 6.69
CA VAL A 347 -0.51 -6.30 6.07
C VAL A 347 -1.94 -5.79 5.89
N GLY A 348 -2.45 -5.86 4.65
CA GLY A 348 -3.78 -5.36 4.28
C GLY A 348 -3.87 -3.88 3.93
N TYR A 349 -2.74 -3.18 3.78
CA TYR A 349 -2.68 -1.76 3.43
C TYR A 349 -1.91 -1.50 2.14
N VAL A 350 -2.31 -0.45 1.41
CA VAL A 350 -1.64 0.02 0.19
C VAL A 350 -0.32 0.70 0.55
N LEU A 351 0.75 0.50 -0.22
CA LEU A 351 2.05 1.15 -0.02
C LEU A 351 2.03 2.61 -0.48
N ASP A 352 2.30 3.56 0.42
CA ASP A 352 2.54 4.97 0.04
C ASP A 352 4.03 5.21 -0.18
N SER A 353 4.52 4.90 -1.38
CA SER A 353 5.94 5.05 -1.74
C SER A 353 6.37 6.51 -1.94
N ASN A 354 5.49 7.49 -1.75
CA ASN A 354 5.80 8.92 -1.83
C ASN A 354 6.60 9.38 -0.60
N PRO A 355 7.81 9.94 -0.78
CA PRO A 355 8.60 10.43 0.34
C PRO A 355 7.95 11.62 1.03
N ARG A 356 8.09 11.70 2.35
CA ARG A 356 7.67 12.83 3.18
C ARG A 356 8.91 13.54 3.73
N SER A 357 9.01 14.84 3.47
CA SER A 357 10.09 15.69 4.00
C SER A 357 9.84 16.03 5.46
N ILE A 358 10.90 16.06 6.28
CA ILE A 358 10.85 16.43 7.70
C ILE A 358 12.13 17.17 8.10
N GLU A 359 12.01 18.23 8.90
CA GLU A 359 13.15 18.96 9.47
C GLU A 359 13.47 18.41 10.86
N VAL A 360 14.70 17.95 11.08
CA VAL A 360 15.22 17.53 12.38
C VAL A 360 16.01 18.69 13.00
N LYS A 361 15.71 18.99 14.27
CA LYS A 361 16.34 20.05 15.06
C LYS A 361 17.07 19.50 16.27
N THR A 362 18.13 20.19 16.68
CA THR A 362 18.96 19.89 17.85
C THR A 362 18.13 19.66 19.10
N GLY A 363 18.28 18.48 19.72
CA GLY A 363 17.57 18.10 20.95
C GLY A 363 16.06 17.81 20.79
N GLU A 364 15.50 17.95 19.58
CA GLU A 364 14.07 17.83 19.33
C GLU A 364 13.70 16.46 18.71
N VAL A 365 12.42 16.10 18.83
CA VAL A 365 11.81 14.92 18.20
C VAL A 365 10.87 15.39 17.10
N ALA A 366 11.35 15.43 15.86
CA ALA A 366 10.52 15.81 14.72
C ALA A 366 9.48 14.73 14.43
N VAL A 367 8.20 15.10 14.27
CA VAL A 367 7.10 14.13 14.07
C VAL A 367 6.47 14.26 12.69
N VAL A 368 6.25 13.12 12.01
CA VAL A 368 5.51 13.05 10.73
C VAL A 368 4.38 12.01 10.81
N GLU A 369 3.15 12.40 10.49
CA GLU A 369 2.00 11.49 10.35
C GLU A 369 2.01 10.90 8.92
N MET A 370 2.09 9.57 8.80
CA MET A 370 1.99 8.86 7.51
C MET A 370 0.76 7.93 7.53
N LYS A 371 0.01 7.92 6.44
CA LYS A 371 -1.30 7.25 6.32
C LYS A 371 -1.31 6.26 5.19
N ASN A 372 -1.97 5.12 5.40
CA ASN A 372 -2.24 4.18 4.31
C ASN A 372 -3.72 3.83 4.24
N GLU A 373 -4.19 3.67 3.01
CA GLU A 373 -5.51 3.16 2.69
C GLU A 373 -5.55 1.64 2.88
N LYS A 374 -6.72 1.11 3.25
CA LYS A 374 -6.93 -0.34 3.31
C LYS A 374 -7.06 -0.90 1.90
N ILE A 375 -6.38 -2.00 1.62
CA ILE A 375 -6.56 -2.76 0.38
C ILE A 375 -8.04 -3.19 0.30
N LYS A 376 -8.68 -2.84 -0.81
CA LYS A 376 -10.06 -3.21 -1.16
C LYS A 376 -10.05 -3.78 -2.58
N GLY A 377 -10.69 -4.92 -2.80
CA GLY A 377 -10.77 -5.60 -4.10
C GLY A 377 -12.21 -5.93 -4.48
N ASN A 378 -12.36 -6.57 -5.63
CA ASN A 378 -13.64 -6.83 -6.26
C ASN A 378 -13.70 -8.28 -6.74
N ILE A 379 -14.90 -8.86 -6.82
CA ILE A 379 -15.14 -10.13 -7.53
C ILE A 379 -16.23 -9.96 -8.59
N GLN A 380 -16.10 -10.72 -9.67
CA GLN A 380 -17.08 -10.85 -10.73
C GLN A 380 -17.35 -12.34 -10.97
N ILE A 381 -18.60 -12.76 -10.80
CA ILE A 381 -19.05 -14.14 -10.98
C ILE A 381 -19.88 -14.19 -12.26
N LYS A 382 -19.44 -14.97 -13.25
CA LYS A 382 -20.20 -15.28 -14.46
C LYS A 382 -20.93 -16.61 -14.27
N LYS A 383 -22.26 -16.59 -14.42
CA LYS A 383 -23.13 -17.74 -14.27
C LYS A 383 -23.55 -18.28 -15.63
N VAL A 384 -23.34 -19.58 -15.84
CA VAL A 384 -23.74 -20.32 -17.04
C VAL A 384 -24.46 -21.63 -16.70
N ASP A 385 -25.06 -22.25 -17.71
CA ASP A 385 -25.51 -23.65 -17.72
C ASP A 385 -24.54 -24.60 -18.45
N ASP A 386 -24.86 -25.89 -18.49
CA ASP A 386 -24.08 -26.94 -19.16
C ASP A 386 -24.01 -26.83 -20.70
N SER A 387 -24.67 -25.82 -21.30
CA SER A 387 -24.51 -25.43 -22.70
C SER A 387 -23.65 -24.16 -22.90
N GLY A 388 -23.17 -23.54 -21.81
CA GLY A 388 -22.45 -22.28 -21.82
C GLY A 388 -23.33 -21.03 -21.94
N LYS A 389 -24.67 -21.20 -21.98
CA LYS A 389 -25.64 -20.10 -21.98
C LYS A 389 -25.65 -19.42 -20.61
N VAL A 390 -25.75 -18.09 -20.60
CA VAL A 390 -25.76 -17.28 -19.37
C VAL A 390 -27.08 -17.40 -18.59
N LEU A 391 -27.00 -17.36 -17.27
CA LEU A 391 -28.16 -17.44 -16.36
C LEU A 391 -28.28 -16.17 -15.50
N SER A 392 -29.37 -15.44 -15.69
CA SER A 392 -29.77 -14.30 -14.86
C SER A 392 -30.59 -14.75 -13.64
N GLY A 393 -30.71 -13.89 -12.63
CA GLY A 393 -31.56 -14.11 -11.46
C GLY A 393 -31.03 -15.07 -10.38
N VAL A 394 -29.80 -15.59 -10.53
CA VAL A 394 -29.17 -16.50 -9.55
C VAL A 394 -28.51 -15.69 -8.43
N GLU A 395 -28.80 -16.04 -7.17
CA GLU A 395 -28.23 -15.39 -5.97
C GLU A 395 -26.96 -16.12 -5.51
N PHE A 396 -25.90 -15.34 -5.30
CA PHE A 396 -24.70 -15.73 -4.57
C PHE A 396 -24.60 -14.96 -3.26
N THR A 397 -24.25 -15.65 -2.17
CA THR A 397 -23.80 -15.00 -0.93
C THR A 397 -22.29 -15.11 -0.80
N VAL A 398 -21.65 -14.00 -0.42
CA VAL A 398 -20.26 -13.94 0.03
C VAL A 398 -20.21 -14.04 1.55
N PHE A 399 -19.34 -14.89 2.06
CA PHE A 399 -19.08 -15.14 3.47
C PHE A 399 -17.61 -14.88 3.80
N THR A 400 -17.31 -14.55 5.06
CA THR A 400 -15.95 -14.61 5.61
C THR A 400 -15.48 -16.07 5.70
N GLN A 401 -14.18 -16.31 5.94
CA GLN A 401 -13.66 -17.67 6.12
C GLN A 401 -14.32 -18.40 7.32
N GLU A 402 -14.79 -17.67 8.33
CA GLU A 402 -15.51 -18.18 9.50
C GLU A 402 -17.01 -18.44 9.23
N GLY A 403 -17.49 -18.18 8.01
CA GLY A 403 -18.87 -18.45 7.60
C GLY A 403 -19.88 -17.33 7.91
N LYS A 404 -19.44 -16.15 8.36
CA LYS A 404 -20.34 -15.00 8.54
C LYS A 404 -20.73 -14.40 7.19
N GLU A 405 -22.02 -14.16 6.95
CA GLU A 405 -22.50 -13.45 5.75
C GLU A 405 -21.93 -12.02 5.67
N VAL A 406 -21.42 -11.66 4.49
CA VAL A 406 -20.83 -10.35 4.18
C VAL A 406 -21.75 -9.54 3.29
N THR A 407 -22.25 -10.15 2.21
CA THR A 407 -23.19 -9.53 1.27
C THR A 407 -23.80 -10.57 0.32
N LYS A 408 -24.88 -10.20 -0.36
CA LYS A 408 -25.57 -10.97 -1.40
C LYS A 408 -25.53 -10.24 -2.72
N VAL A 409 -25.47 -10.99 -3.81
CA VAL A 409 -25.48 -10.45 -5.18
C VAL A 409 -26.25 -11.38 -6.12
N THR A 410 -27.00 -10.80 -7.04
CA THR A 410 -27.80 -11.55 -8.04
C THR A 410 -27.25 -11.30 -9.44
N THR A 411 -27.24 -12.33 -10.28
CA THR A 411 -26.74 -12.24 -11.67
C THR A 411 -27.69 -11.42 -12.55
N ASN A 412 -27.12 -10.48 -13.31
CA ASN A 412 -27.85 -9.67 -14.30
C ASN A 412 -28.19 -10.48 -15.57
N GLU A 413 -28.80 -9.83 -16.57
CA GLU A 413 -29.19 -10.43 -17.85
C GLU A 413 -28.03 -11.09 -18.61
N GLN A 414 -26.81 -10.57 -18.45
CA GLN A 414 -25.58 -11.10 -19.04
C GLN A 414 -24.97 -12.25 -18.20
N GLY A 415 -25.66 -12.70 -17.15
CA GLY A 415 -25.22 -13.72 -16.21
C GLY A 415 -24.13 -13.24 -15.26
N ILE A 416 -23.92 -11.94 -15.10
CA ILE A 416 -22.83 -11.36 -14.29
C ILE A 416 -23.35 -10.88 -12.95
N ALA A 417 -22.69 -11.29 -11.87
CA ALA A 417 -22.84 -10.77 -10.52
C ALA A 417 -21.52 -10.10 -10.08
N GLU A 418 -21.56 -8.88 -9.54
CA GLU A 418 -20.37 -8.15 -9.10
C GLU A 418 -20.45 -7.76 -7.62
N VAL A 419 -19.37 -7.96 -6.87
CA VAL A 419 -19.19 -7.43 -5.52
C VAL A 419 -17.96 -6.54 -5.50
N LYS A 420 -18.10 -5.31 -5.00
CA LYS A 420 -17.07 -4.27 -5.06
C LYS A 420 -16.66 -3.81 -3.67
N GLY A 421 -15.39 -3.44 -3.52
CA GLY A 421 -14.86 -2.86 -2.29
C GLY A 421 -14.70 -3.84 -1.11
N LEU A 422 -14.62 -5.15 -1.35
CA LEU A 422 -14.33 -6.15 -0.33
C LEU A 422 -12.95 -5.86 0.30
N PRO A 423 -12.82 -5.70 1.63
CA PRO A 423 -11.52 -5.51 2.27
C PRO A 423 -10.52 -6.65 2.02
N TYR A 424 -9.25 -6.42 2.33
CA TYR A 424 -8.23 -7.47 2.43
C TYR A 424 -8.65 -8.54 3.45
N ASN A 425 -9.08 -9.70 2.96
CA ASN A 425 -9.28 -10.92 3.75
C ASN A 425 -9.44 -12.15 2.82
N LYS A 426 -9.57 -13.32 3.43
CA LYS A 426 -10.07 -14.56 2.83
C LYS A 426 -11.58 -14.65 2.95
N TYR A 427 -12.21 -15.12 1.88
CA TYR A 427 -13.66 -15.19 1.72
C TYR A 427 -14.06 -16.49 1.04
N ILE A 428 -15.34 -16.82 1.12
CA ILE A 428 -15.97 -17.92 0.39
C ILE A 428 -17.24 -17.37 -0.24
N PHE A 429 -17.51 -17.64 -1.51
CA PHE A 429 -18.86 -17.48 -2.07
C PHE A 429 -19.47 -18.84 -2.39
N LYS A 430 -20.81 -18.91 -2.37
CA LYS A 430 -21.57 -20.05 -2.90
C LYS A 430 -22.92 -19.59 -3.43
N GLU A 431 -23.56 -20.43 -4.24
CA GLU A 431 -24.95 -20.20 -4.63
C GLU A 431 -25.87 -20.37 -3.39
N THR A 432 -26.86 -19.49 -3.28
CA THR A 432 -27.88 -19.52 -2.22
C THR A 432 -29.30 -19.56 -2.76
N LYS A 433 -29.51 -19.19 -4.02
CA LYS A 433 -30.80 -19.31 -4.71
C LYS A 433 -30.59 -19.48 -6.22
N GLY A 434 -30.80 -20.70 -6.70
CA GLY A 434 -30.84 -20.99 -8.14
C GLY A 434 -32.12 -20.48 -8.81
N VAL A 435 -32.25 -20.73 -10.12
CA VAL A 435 -33.43 -20.37 -10.92
C VAL A 435 -34.12 -21.61 -11.50
N GLN A 436 -35.40 -21.48 -11.85
CA GLN A 436 -36.20 -22.62 -12.33
C GLN A 436 -35.57 -23.31 -13.55
N GLY A 437 -35.61 -24.64 -13.53
CA GLY A 437 -35.04 -25.48 -14.59
C GLY A 437 -33.55 -25.79 -14.46
N TYR A 438 -32.89 -25.44 -13.37
CA TYR A 438 -31.49 -25.81 -13.08
C TYR A 438 -31.35 -26.32 -11.65
N LEU A 439 -30.36 -27.19 -11.43
CA LEU A 439 -29.98 -27.65 -10.10
C LEU A 439 -29.20 -26.55 -9.37
N LEU A 440 -29.44 -26.41 -8.06
CA LEU A 440 -28.67 -25.52 -7.18
C LEU A 440 -27.21 -26.01 -7.08
N ASN A 441 -26.25 -25.09 -7.14
CA ASN A 441 -24.83 -25.43 -7.00
C ASN A 441 -24.28 -25.06 -5.59
N ASP A 442 -24.33 -26.02 -4.66
CA ASP A 442 -23.82 -25.87 -3.29
C ASP A 442 -22.28 -25.82 -3.16
N THR A 443 -21.53 -25.78 -4.26
CA THR A 443 -20.06 -25.67 -4.23
C THR A 443 -19.63 -24.37 -3.54
N LYS A 444 -18.68 -24.50 -2.61
CA LYS A 444 -18.04 -23.37 -1.92
C LYS A 444 -16.78 -22.96 -2.69
N TYR A 445 -16.73 -21.71 -3.13
CA TYR A 445 -15.63 -21.14 -3.90
C TYR A 445 -14.80 -20.19 -3.00
N PRO A 446 -13.63 -20.63 -2.49
CA PRO A 446 -12.76 -19.79 -1.69
C PRO A 446 -11.97 -18.79 -2.55
N PHE A 447 -11.78 -17.57 -2.04
CA PHE A 447 -10.95 -16.54 -2.66
C PHE A 447 -10.29 -15.62 -1.62
N GLU A 448 -9.33 -14.80 -2.06
CA GLU A 448 -8.56 -13.93 -1.16
C GLU A 448 -8.25 -12.59 -1.83
N ILE A 449 -8.62 -11.49 -1.18
CA ILE A 449 -8.35 -10.13 -1.66
C ILE A 449 -6.94 -9.72 -1.22
N LYS A 450 -6.00 -9.62 -2.16
CA LYS A 450 -4.58 -9.28 -1.90
C LYS A 450 -4.11 -7.94 -2.46
N GLU A 451 -4.77 -7.44 -3.50
CA GLU A 451 -4.30 -6.32 -4.32
C GLU A 451 -5.41 -5.29 -4.45
N ASN A 452 -5.07 -4.00 -4.33
CA ASN A 452 -6.06 -2.92 -4.33
C ASN A 452 -6.69 -2.74 -5.72
N GLY A 453 -8.00 -2.54 -5.78
CA GLY A 453 -8.78 -2.39 -7.02
C GLY A 453 -8.94 -3.66 -7.87
N LYS A 454 -8.18 -4.73 -7.60
CA LYS A 454 -8.17 -5.95 -8.42
C LYS A 454 -9.54 -6.61 -8.49
N VAL A 455 -9.95 -7.00 -9.70
CA VAL A 455 -11.14 -7.82 -9.95
C VAL A 455 -10.70 -9.28 -10.09
N LEU A 456 -11.26 -10.18 -9.28
CA LEU A 456 -11.12 -11.63 -9.47
C LEU A 456 -12.35 -12.14 -10.23
N THR A 457 -12.12 -12.86 -11.33
CA THR A 457 -13.19 -13.41 -12.18
C THR A 457 -13.40 -14.90 -11.92
N PHE A 458 -14.66 -15.32 -11.84
CA PHE A 458 -15.07 -16.70 -11.63
C PHE A 458 -16.14 -17.09 -12.66
N THR A 459 -16.17 -18.36 -13.07
CA THR A 459 -17.29 -18.91 -13.85
C THR A 459 -17.91 -20.08 -13.09
N VAL A 460 -19.23 -20.08 -12.97
CA VAL A 460 -20.01 -21.07 -12.21
C VAL A 460 -21.09 -21.67 -13.10
N GLU A 461 -21.00 -22.97 -13.33
CA GLU A 461 -21.98 -23.77 -14.09
C GLU A 461 -23.10 -24.29 -13.16
N ASN A 462 -24.34 -24.36 -13.65
CA ASN A 462 -25.39 -25.20 -13.07
C ASN A 462 -25.90 -26.16 -14.14
N LYS A 463 -26.11 -27.42 -13.77
CA LYS A 463 -26.69 -28.42 -14.65
C LYS A 463 -28.19 -28.18 -14.80
N GLN A 464 -28.68 -28.16 -16.04
CA GLN A 464 -30.11 -28.07 -16.30
C GLN A 464 -30.86 -29.28 -15.71
N VAL A 465 -32.05 -29.04 -15.18
CA VAL A 465 -33.01 -30.10 -14.83
C VAL A 465 -33.44 -30.80 -16.11
N LYS A 466 -33.30 -32.12 -16.16
CA LYS A 466 -33.66 -32.98 -17.29
C LYS A 466 -34.35 -34.22 -16.73
N GLY A 467 -35.44 -34.66 -17.36
CA GLY A 467 -36.25 -35.81 -16.94
C GLY A 467 -36.63 -36.67 -18.13
N ASN A 468 -37.52 -37.64 -17.90
CA ASN A 468 -37.95 -38.60 -18.91
C ASN A 468 -39.48 -38.65 -18.99
N VAL A 469 -40.01 -39.15 -20.10
CA VAL A 469 -41.42 -39.47 -20.26
C VAL A 469 -41.60 -40.84 -20.90
N GLN A 470 -42.61 -41.58 -20.43
CA GLN A 470 -43.03 -42.86 -20.96
C GLN A 470 -44.53 -42.77 -21.26
N LEU A 471 -44.91 -42.96 -22.52
CA LEU A 471 -46.32 -42.99 -22.95
C LEU A 471 -46.69 -44.43 -23.29
N LEU A 472 -47.76 -44.94 -22.65
CA LEU A 472 -48.32 -46.26 -22.91
C LEU A 472 -49.62 -46.14 -23.72
N LYS A 473 -49.59 -46.71 -24.92
CA LYS A 473 -50.71 -46.74 -25.86
C LYS A 473 -51.54 -48.00 -25.67
N ILE A 474 -52.83 -47.80 -25.37
CA ILE A 474 -53.80 -48.88 -25.15
C ILE A 474 -55.08 -48.67 -25.96
N ASP A 475 -55.86 -49.73 -26.06
CA ASP A 475 -57.26 -49.72 -26.45
C ASP A 475 -58.12 -49.04 -25.35
N GLN A 476 -59.14 -48.29 -25.74
CA GLN A 476 -60.02 -47.58 -24.81
C GLN A 476 -60.95 -48.51 -24.01
N GLU A 477 -61.36 -49.64 -24.58
CA GLU A 477 -62.27 -50.62 -23.97
C GLU A 477 -61.52 -51.80 -23.32
N ASN A 478 -60.28 -52.08 -23.74
CA ASN A 478 -59.44 -53.15 -23.19
C ASN A 478 -58.05 -52.62 -22.81
N ALA A 479 -57.83 -52.30 -21.53
CA ALA A 479 -56.57 -51.72 -21.06
C ALA A 479 -55.35 -52.65 -21.18
N ASP A 480 -55.54 -53.96 -21.32
CA ASP A 480 -54.46 -54.94 -21.52
C ASP A 480 -54.01 -55.02 -22.97
N LYS A 481 -54.89 -54.69 -23.93
CA LYS A 481 -54.56 -54.60 -25.35
C LYS A 481 -53.73 -53.35 -25.64
N LYS A 482 -52.41 -53.53 -25.67
CA LYS A 482 -51.43 -52.49 -26.05
C LYS A 482 -51.41 -52.33 -27.57
N LEU A 483 -51.11 -51.12 -28.07
CA LEU A 483 -51.17 -50.82 -29.51
C LEU A 483 -49.81 -50.37 -30.06
N GLU A 484 -49.16 -51.26 -30.81
CA GLU A 484 -47.97 -50.99 -31.63
C GLU A 484 -48.31 -50.10 -32.84
N GLY A 485 -47.32 -49.42 -33.43
CA GLY A 485 -47.46 -48.76 -34.73
C GLY A 485 -48.24 -47.45 -34.71
N THR A 486 -48.52 -46.88 -33.54
CA THR A 486 -49.16 -45.57 -33.39
C THR A 486 -48.09 -44.48 -33.37
N THR A 487 -48.20 -43.46 -34.22
CA THR A 487 -47.18 -42.40 -34.30
C THR A 487 -47.66 -41.10 -33.65
N PHE A 488 -46.82 -40.54 -32.78
CA PHE A 488 -47.01 -39.26 -32.10
C PHE A 488 -45.91 -38.26 -32.47
N ILE A 489 -46.29 -36.98 -32.52
CA ILE A 489 -45.34 -35.86 -32.50
C ILE A 489 -45.19 -35.38 -31.06
N LEU A 490 -43.95 -35.23 -30.59
CA LEU A 490 -43.63 -34.53 -29.35
C LEU A 490 -43.35 -33.05 -29.65
N GLN A 491 -44.04 -32.15 -28.97
CA GLN A 491 -43.89 -30.71 -29.10
C GLN A 491 -43.56 -30.04 -27.75
N ASP A 492 -42.90 -28.88 -27.79
CA ASP A 492 -42.84 -27.95 -26.65
C ASP A 492 -44.13 -27.12 -26.50
N SER A 493 -44.25 -26.36 -25.41
CA SER A 493 -45.38 -25.46 -25.15
C SER A 493 -45.53 -24.27 -26.10
N LYS A 494 -44.66 -24.14 -27.12
CA LYS A 494 -44.80 -23.19 -28.23
C LYS A 494 -45.28 -23.88 -29.52
N GLY A 495 -45.61 -25.16 -29.46
CA GLY A 495 -45.99 -25.98 -30.61
C GLY A 495 -44.81 -26.36 -31.51
N LYS A 496 -43.56 -26.12 -31.08
CA LYS A 496 -42.40 -26.52 -31.87
C LYS A 496 -42.21 -28.02 -31.76
N GLU A 497 -42.19 -28.70 -32.90
CA GLU A 497 -41.82 -30.10 -33.00
C GLU A 497 -40.38 -30.35 -32.51
N ILE A 498 -40.24 -31.35 -31.64
CA ILE A 498 -38.99 -31.81 -31.05
C ILE A 498 -38.56 -33.12 -31.74
N SER A 499 -39.50 -34.05 -31.86
CA SER A 499 -39.27 -35.41 -32.35
C SER A 499 -40.57 -36.14 -32.67
N GLU A 500 -40.51 -37.09 -33.59
CA GLU A 500 -41.60 -38.01 -33.93
C GLU A 500 -41.27 -39.41 -33.39
N HIS A 501 -42.28 -40.10 -32.84
CA HIS A 501 -42.11 -41.38 -32.16
C HIS A 501 -43.26 -42.34 -32.50
N THR A 502 -42.94 -43.60 -32.81
CA THR A 502 -43.93 -44.67 -33.00
C THR A 502 -43.92 -45.63 -31.81
N THR A 503 -45.09 -46.11 -31.40
CA THR A 503 -45.23 -47.07 -30.29
C THR A 503 -44.68 -48.45 -30.63
N ASP A 504 -43.95 -49.05 -29.68
CA ASP A 504 -43.37 -50.38 -29.82
C ASP A 504 -44.41 -51.52 -29.64
N LYS A 505 -43.94 -52.77 -29.68
CA LYS A 505 -44.73 -54.00 -29.45
C LYS A 505 -45.50 -54.04 -28.12
N ASN A 506 -45.07 -53.26 -27.13
CA ASN A 506 -45.67 -53.13 -25.82
C ASN A 506 -46.59 -51.90 -25.73
N GLY A 507 -46.82 -51.19 -26.84
CA GLY A 507 -47.51 -49.92 -26.91
C GLY A 507 -46.71 -48.74 -26.35
N LEU A 508 -45.40 -48.88 -26.10
CA LEU A 508 -44.60 -47.88 -25.39
C LEU A 508 -43.89 -46.91 -26.34
N ILE A 509 -43.85 -45.64 -25.92
CA ILE A 509 -42.87 -44.63 -26.32
C ILE A 509 -42.08 -44.22 -25.08
N LYS A 510 -40.76 -44.07 -25.21
CA LYS A 510 -39.88 -43.57 -24.14
C LYS A 510 -38.99 -42.46 -24.68
N VAL A 511 -38.94 -41.32 -23.99
CA VAL A 511 -38.07 -40.19 -24.34
C VAL A 511 -37.33 -39.75 -23.09
N ASN A 512 -36.00 -39.78 -23.14
CA ASN A 512 -35.13 -39.54 -21.98
C ASN A 512 -34.39 -38.20 -22.11
N ASN A 513 -33.95 -37.65 -20.97
CA ASN A 513 -33.18 -36.40 -20.89
C ASN A 513 -33.87 -35.16 -21.50
N LEU A 514 -35.21 -35.13 -21.54
CA LEU A 514 -35.97 -33.95 -21.90
C LEU A 514 -35.68 -32.82 -20.89
N PRO A 515 -35.34 -31.60 -21.33
CA PRO A 515 -35.15 -30.45 -20.43
C PRO A 515 -36.36 -30.14 -19.56
N PHE A 516 -36.16 -29.33 -18.51
CA PHE A 516 -37.25 -28.68 -17.79
C PHE A 516 -38.10 -27.85 -18.75
N GLY A 517 -39.40 -28.12 -18.79
CA GLY A 517 -40.31 -27.53 -19.74
C GLY A 517 -41.69 -28.18 -19.71
N GLU A 518 -42.62 -27.56 -20.43
CA GLU A 518 -43.95 -28.07 -20.71
C GLU A 518 -43.99 -28.58 -22.15
N TYR A 519 -44.61 -29.74 -22.33
CA TYR A 519 -44.57 -30.56 -23.53
C TYR A 519 -45.93 -31.19 -23.79
N GLN A 520 -46.16 -31.62 -25.04
CA GLN A 520 -47.35 -32.39 -25.41
C GLN A 520 -47.04 -33.45 -26.46
N PHE A 521 -47.68 -34.61 -26.33
CA PHE A 521 -47.77 -35.59 -27.41
C PHE A 521 -49.07 -35.39 -28.19
N ILE A 522 -48.98 -35.29 -29.53
CA ILE A 522 -50.14 -35.27 -30.44
C ILE A 522 -50.12 -36.53 -31.28
N GLU A 523 -51.23 -37.28 -31.34
CA GLU A 523 -51.33 -38.44 -32.24
C GLU A 523 -51.39 -37.97 -33.70
N LYS A 524 -50.47 -38.46 -34.52
CA LYS A 524 -50.32 -38.13 -35.94
C LYS A 524 -50.92 -39.20 -36.84
N VAL A 525 -50.73 -40.47 -36.47
CA VAL A 525 -51.20 -41.64 -37.21
C VAL A 525 -51.70 -42.69 -36.21
N SER A 526 -52.97 -43.07 -36.32
CA SER A 526 -53.58 -44.10 -35.49
C SER A 526 -53.27 -45.52 -36.02
N PRO A 527 -53.27 -46.54 -35.14
CA PRO A 527 -53.06 -47.91 -35.57
C PRO A 527 -54.27 -48.41 -36.38
N LYS A 528 -54.04 -49.33 -37.32
CA LYS A 528 -55.08 -49.84 -38.23
C LYS A 528 -56.30 -50.37 -37.44
N GLY A 529 -57.47 -49.82 -37.75
CA GLY A 529 -58.73 -50.14 -37.07
C GLY A 529 -59.05 -49.29 -35.84
N TYR A 530 -58.33 -48.19 -35.60
CA TYR A 530 -58.58 -47.24 -34.52
C TYR A 530 -58.81 -45.82 -35.02
N VAL A 531 -59.72 -45.11 -34.35
CA VAL A 531 -59.96 -43.68 -34.54
C VAL A 531 -58.72 -42.88 -34.11
N LEU A 532 -58.40 -41.80 -34.83
CA LEU A 532 -57.29 -40.89 -34.52
C LEU A 532 -57.69 -39.85 -33.45
N THR A 533 -56.96 -39.82 -32.34
CA THR A 533 -57.18 -38.91 -31.21
C THR A 533 -56.42 -37.60 -31.41
N LYS A 534 -57.12 -36.54 -31.83
CA LYS A 534 -56.52 -35.21 -32.06
C LYS A 534 -56.28 -34.37 -30.79
N GLU A 535 -56.64 -34.89 -29.61
CA GLU A 535 -56.48 -34.20 -28.32
C GLU A 535 -55.02 -34.34 -27.83
N PRO A 536 -54.30 -33.23 -27.55
CA PRO A 536 -52.91 -33.31 -27.07
C PRO A 536 -52.81 -33.86 -25.64
N ILE A 537 -51.82 -34.72 -25.39
CA ILE A 537 -51.51 -35.27 -24.07
C ILE A 537 -50.35 -34.46 -23.47
N SER A 538 -50.70 -33.44 -22.70
CA SER A 538 -49.74 -32.49 -22.11
C SER A 538 -49.09 -33.02 -20.82
N PHE A 539 -47.80 -32.70 -20.63
CA PHE A 539 -47.01 -33.05 -19.45
C PHE A 539 -45.92 -32.00 -19.17
N ARG A 540 -45.31 -32.04 -17.98
CA ARG A 540 -44.28 -31.07 -17.55
C ARG A 540 -43.11 -31.73 -16.84
N ILE A 541 -41.90 -31.55 -17.36
CA ILE A 541 -40.66 -31.96 -16.68
C ILE A 541 -40.36 -30.96 -15.56
N THR A 542 -40.57 -31.36 -14.31
CA THR A 542 -40.36 -30.54 -13.10
C THR A 542 -39.12 -30.94 -12.30
N GLU A 543 -38.76 -32.22 -12.31
CA GLU A 543 -37.77 -32.83 -11.41
C GLU A 543 -36.69 -33.58 -12.21
N HIS A 544 -35.45 -33.54 -11.74
CA HIS A 544 -34.31 -34.14 -12.44
C HIS A 544 -34.34 -35.68 -12.31
N GLY A 545 -34.12 -36.38 -13.43
CA GLY A 545 -34.10 -37.85 -13.51
C GLY A 545 -35.47 -38.53 -13.42
N LYS A 546 -36.54 -37.81 -13.07
CA LYS A 546 -37.89 -38.36 -12.92
C LYS A 546 -38.47 -38.79 -14.26
N THR A 547 -39.08 -39.98 -14.29
CA THR A 547 -39.90 -40.45 -15.42
C THR A 547 -41.37 -40.11 -15.16
N ILE A 548 -42.01 -39.48 -16.13
CA ILE A 548 -43.46 -39.22 -16.14
C ILE A 548 -44.14 -40.34 -16.93
N GLU A 549 -45.14 -40.98 -16.35
CA GLU A 549 -45.90 -42.03 -17.03
C GLU A 549 -47.25 -41.49 -17.52
N LEU A 550 -47.55 -41.69 -18.81
CA LEU A 550 -48.74 -41.21 -19.51
C LEU A 550 -49.47 -42.40 -20.15
N VAL A 551 -50.79 -42.31 -20.29
CA VAL A 551 -51.62 -43.35 -20.93
C VAL A 551 -52.47 -42.74 -22.04
N ALA A 552 -52.34 -43.27 -23.25
CA ALA A 552 -53.03 -42.78 -24.45
C ALA A 552 -54.02 -43.85 -24.97
N LYS A 553 -55.32 -43.54 -24.96
CA LYS A 553 -56.40 -44.46 -25.34
C LYS A 553 -56.95 -44.13 -26.72
N ASN A 554 -57.22 -45.15 -27.55
CA ASN A 554 -58.02 -44.96 -28.78
C ASN A 554 -59.23 -45.88 -28.78
N LYS A 555 -60.32 -45.37 -29.32
CA LYS A 555 -61.52 -46.13 -29.67
C LYS A 555 -61.26 -47.00 -30.90
N GLN A 556 -61.65 -48.27 -30.85
CA GLN A 556 -61.74 -49.10 -32.06
C GLN A 556 -62.79 -48.52 -33.01
N ILE A 557 -62.49 -48.51 -34.31
CA ILE A 557 -63.48 -48.27 -35.35
C ILE A 557 -64.51 -49.41 -35.33
N LYS A 558 -65.79 -49.08 -35.17
CA LYS A 558 -66.89 -50.04 -35.21
C LYS A 558 -68.04 -49.53 -36.09
N GLY A 559 -68.62 -50.41 -36.89
CA GLY A 559 -69.71 -50.11 -37.81
C GLY A 559 -70.91 -51.04 -37.66
N ILE A 560 -71.82 -50.93 -38.62
CA ILE A 560 -73.14 -51.54 -38.65
C ILE A 560 -73.41 -52.09 -40.05
N LEU A 561 -73.88 -53.34 -40.16
CA LEU A 561 -74.52 -53.85 -41.37
C LEU A 561 -76.04 -53.89 -41.18
N GLU A 562 -76.78 -53.38 -42.15
CA GLU A 562 -78.25 -53.39 -42.19
C GLU A 562 -78.72 -54.03 -43.50
N ILE A 563 -79.15 -55.30 -43.41
CA ILE A 563 -79.63 -56.07 -44.57
C ILE A 563 -81.16 -55.93 -44.66
N THR A 564 -81.66 -55.49 -45.80
CA THR A 564 -83.10 -55.45 -46.11
C THR A 564 -83.46 -56.60 -47.06
N LYS A 565 -84.38 -57.47 -46.65
CA LYS A 565 -84.81 -58.66 -47.39
C LYS A 565 -86.13 -58.43 -48.12
N VAL A 566 -86.14 -58.72 -49.41
CA VAL A 566 -87.29 -58.46 -50.30
C VAL A 566 -87.54 -59.57 -51.31
N ASP A 567 -88.72 -59.61 -51.89
CA ASP A 567 -89.06 -60.48 -53.03
C ASP A 567 -88.38 -59.98 -54.33
N VAL A 568 -87.83 -60.89 -55.15
CA VAL A 568 -87.35 -60.60 -56.51
C VAL A 568 -88.45 -59.99 -57.36
N ALA A 569 -89.68 -60.50 -57.26
CA ALA A 569 -90.83 -60.06 -58.07
C ALA A 569 -91.39 -58.70 -57.63
N ASN A 570 -91.19 -58.30 -56.37
CA ASN A 570 -91.63 -57.01 -55.84
C ASN A 570 -90.74 -56.54 -54.67
N GLY A 571 -89.86 -55.57 -54.93
CA GLY A 571 -88.93 -55.02 -53.94
C GLY A 571 -89.57 -54.31 -52.72
N ASN A 572 -90.89 -54.08 -52.73
CA ASN A 572 -91.62 -53.57 -51.58
C ASN A 572 -92.11 -54.68 -50.64
N THR A 573 -92.28 -55.93 -51.11
CA THR A 573 -92.60 -57.08 -50.26
C THR A 573 -91.42 -57.36 -49.33
N LYS A 574 -91.61 -57.24 -48.02
CA LYS A 574 -90.57 -57.47 -47.01
C LYS A 574 -90.63 -58.89 -46.47
N LEU A 575 -89.48 -59.53 -46.31
CA LEU A 575 -89.38 -60.95 -45.97
C LEU A 575 -88.79 -61.16 -44.55
N PRO A 576 -89.61 -61.48 -43.54
CA PRO A 576 -89.13 -61.82 -42.20
C PRO A 576 -88.50 -63.23 -42.16
N ASN A 577 -87.75 -63.51 -41.08
CA ASN A 577 -87.15 -64.80 -40.74
C ASN A 577 -86.06 -65.33 -41.70
N ALA A 578 -85.63 -64.58 -42.73
CA ALA A 578 -84.37 -64.87 -43.43
C ALA A 578 -83.22 -64.81 -42.43
N GLU A 579 -82.37 -65.83 -42.39
CA GLU A 579 -81.18 -65.86 -41.54
C GLU A 579 -79.93 -65.53 -42.36
N PHE A 580 -79.17 -64.54 -41.89
CA PHE A 580 -77.88 -64.19 -42.43
C PHE A 580 -76.76 -64.55 -41.45
N THR A 581 -75.66 -65.06 -42.01
CA THR A 581 -74.42 -65.30 -41.26
C THR A 581 -73.32 -64.42 -41.82
N ILE A 582 -72.67 -63.64 -40.95
CA ILE A 582 -71.51 -62.80 -41.27
C ILE A 582 -70.24 -63.58 -40.94
N TYR A 583 -69.28 -63.56 -41.86
CA TYR A 583 -67.96 -64.16 -41.74
C TYR A 583 -66.87 -63.09 -41.86
N ASN A 584 -65.74 -63.26 -41.17
CA ASN A 584 -64.57 -62.39 -41.29
C ASN A 584 -63.73 -62.71 -42.55
N GLU A 585 -62.68 -61.92 -42.80
CA GLU A 585 -61.72 -62.13 -43.91
C GLU A 585 -61.02 -63.52 -43.85
N GLN A 586 -61.05 -64.21 -42.71
CA GLN A 586 -60.55 -65.58 -42.51
C GLN A 586 -61.61 -66.67 -42.71
N GLY A 587 -62.85 -66.31 -43.09
CA GLY A 587 -63.97 -67.24 -43.28
C GLY A 587 -64.59 -67.78 -41.99
N GLN A 588 -64.22 -67.25 -40.83
CA GLN A 588 -64.78 -67.65 -39.54
C GLN A 588 -66.09 -66.91 -39.29
N GLU A 589 -67.07 -67.59 -38.70
CA GLU A 589 -68.35 -67.00 -38.32
C GLU A 589 -68.17 -65.93 -37.22
N VAL A 590 -68.78 -64.77 -37.43
CA VAL A 590 -68.70 -63.60 -36.53
C VAL A 590 -70.01 -63.42 -35.77
N VAL A 591 -71.14 -63.50 -36.48
CA VAL A 591 -72.49 -63.31 -35.91
C VAL A 591 -73.55 -63.84 -36.88
N LYS A 592 -74.65 -64.38 -36.32
CA LYS A 592 -75.90 -64.69 -37.05
C LYS A 592 -77.02 -63.74 -36.63
N GLY A 593 -77.95 -63.49 -37.54
CA GLY A 593 -79.13 -62.66 -37.28
C GLY A 593 -80.25 -62.94 -38.27
N LYS A 594 -81.50 -62.83 -37.81
CA LYS A 594 -82.69 -63.00 -38.64
C LYS A 594 -83.34 -61.67 -38.97
N THR A 595 -84.01 -61.61 -40.12
CA THR A 595 -84.78 -60.44 -40.53
C THR A 595 -86.05 -60.29 -39.70
N ASP A 596 -86.30 -59.07 -39.24
CA ASP A 596 -87.49 -58.74 -38.46
C ASP A 596 -88.76 -58.69 -39.32
N LYS A 597 -89.89 -58.31 -38.70
CA LYS A 597 -91.19 -58.13 -39.38
C LYS A 597 -91.18 -57.11 -40.52
N ASN A 598 -90.18 -56.23 -40.59
CA ASN A 598 -89.98 -55.23 -41.64
C ASN A 598 -88.99 -55.72 -42.72
N GLY A 599 -88.52 -56.97 -42.61
CA GLY A 599 -87.50 -57.56 -43.48
C GLY A 599 -86.07 -57.11 -43.16
N ILE A 600 -85.81 -56.52 -42.00
CA ILE A 600 -84.50 -55.93 -41.67
C ILE A 600 -83.73 -56.82 -40.70
N ALA A 601 -82.49 -57.19 -41.05
CA ALA A 601 -81.51 -57.78 -40.14
C ALA A 601 -80.37 -56.76 -39.90
N LYS A 602 -80.18 -56.37 -38.63
CA LYS A 602 -79.22 -55.31 -38.24
C LYS A 602 -78.14 -55.87 -37.31
N PHE A 603 -76.89 -55.64 -37.66
CA PHE A 603 -75.70 -56.19 -37.02
C PHE A 603 -74.82 -55.04 -36.53
N ASP A 604 -74.93 -54.73 -35.24
CA ASP A 604 -74.22 -53.63 -34.60
C ASP A 604 -72.86 -54.03 -34.03
N LYS A 605 -71.96 -53.04 -33.92
CA LYS A 605 -70.62 -53.17 -33.32
C LYS A 605 -69.67 -54.13 -34.05
N LEU A 606 -69.88 -54.34 -35.35
CA LEU A 606 -68.91 -55.00 -36.22
C LEU A 606 -67.60 -54.19 -36.19
N ALA A 607 -66.46 -54.84 -35.98
CA ALA A 607 -65.17 -54.15 -35.92
C ALA A 607 -64.73 -53.64 -37.30
N PHE A 608 -63.69 -52.82 -37.35
CA PHE A 608 -62.97 -52.53 -38.60
C PHE A 608 -62.51 -53.83 -39.28
N GLY A 609 -62.72 -53.94 -40.58
CA GLY A 609 -62.23 -55.06 -41.39
C GLY A 609 -63.13 -55.41 -42.57
N LYS A 610 -62.68 -56.37 -43.37
CA LYS A 610 -63.47 -56.99 -44.43
C LYS A 610 -64.28 -58.15 -43.89
N TYR A 611 -65.47 -58.28 -44.43
CA TYR A 611 -66.44 -59.32 -44.09
C TYR A 611 -67.09 -59.84 -45.37
N THR A 612 -67.53 -61.09 -45.31
CA THR A 612 -68.52 -61.61 -46.24
C THR A 612 -69.78 -61.99 -45.48
N TYR A 613 -70.91 -62.06 -46.16
CA TYR A 613 -72.11 -62.66 -45.62
C TYR A 613 -72.90 -63.36 -46.72
N LYS A 614 -73.70 -64.34 -46.33
CA LYS A 614 -74.66 -65.02 -47.20
C LYS A 614 -75.92 -65.34 -46.41
N GLU A 615 -77.00 -65.65 -47.11
CA GLU A 615 -78.15 -66.26 -46.47
C GLU A 615 -77.78 -67.69 -46.03
N THR A 616 -78.17 -68.07 -44.82
CA THR A 616 -78.05 -69.44 -44.29
C THR A 616 -79.39 -70.10 -44.04
N PHE A 617 -80.49 -69.34 -44.05
CA PHE A 617 -81.84 -69.89 -44.01
C PHE A 617 -82.82 -68.98 -44.76
N ALA A 618 -83.47 -69.51 -45.79
CA ALA A 618 -84.44 -68.78 -46.59
C ALA A 618 -85.75 -68.50 -45.83
N PRO A 619 -86.48 -67.41 -46.13
CA PRO A 619 -87.87 -67.22 -45.73
C PRO A 619 -88.77 -68.36 -46.22
N GLU A 620 -89.85 -68.61 -45.48
CA GLU A 620 -90.81 -69.66 -45.84
C GLU A 620 -91.45 -69.40 -47.22
N GLY A 621 -91.44 -70.42 -48.08
CA GLY A 621 -91.92 -70.33 -49.47
C GLY A 621 -90.89 -69.83 -50.49
N TYR A 622 -89.70 -69.40 -50.08
CA TYR A 622 -88.65 -68.89 -50.97
C TYR A 622 -87.52 -69.89 -51.19
N LEU A 623 -86.74 -69.69 -52.26
CA LEU A 623 -85.45 -70.35 -52.50
C LEU A 623 -84.37 -69.63 -51.68
N LEU A 624 -83.37 -70.38 -51.22
CA LEU A 624 -82.19 -69.83 -50.54
C LEU A 624 -81.36 -69.03 -51.53
N ASN A 625 -80.96 -67.81 -51.16
CA ASN A 625 -80.00 -67.05 -51.95
C ASN A 625 -78.56 -67.48 -51.57
N GLU A 626 -77.95 -68.31 -52.42
CA GLU A 626 -76.57 -68.80 -52.25
C GLU A 626 -75.49 -67.75 -52.59
N GLU A 627 -75.86 -66.56 -53.07
CA GLU A 627 -74.93 -65.46 -53.35
C GLU A 627 -74.20 -65.01 -52.07
N THR A 628 -72.88 -64.88 -52.18
CA THR A 628 -72.02 -64.43 -51.08
C THR A 628 -71.60 -62.99 -51.33
N PHE A 629 -72.11 -62.08 -50.50
CA PHE A 629 -71.86 -60.64 -50.57
C PHE A 629 -70.63 -60.26 -49.74
N SER A 630 -69.93 -59.19 -50.13
CA SER A 630 -68.78 -58.66 -49.39
C SER A 630 -69.02 -57.21 -48.95
N PHE A 631 -68.47 -56.84 -47.79
CA PHE A 631 -68.45 -55.47 -47.29
C PHE A 631 -67.21 -55.20 -46.44
N GLU A 632 -66.91 -53.92 -46.19
CA GLU A 632 -65.72 -53.52 -45.43
C GLU A 632 -66.06 -52.33 -44.53
N ILE A 633 -65.91 -52.52 -43.21
CA ILE A 633 -66.07 -51.47 -42.20
C ILE A 633 -64.76 -50.69 -42.14
N LYS A 634 -64.82 -49.41 -42.52
CA LYS A 634 -63.68 -48.48 -42.66
C LYS A 634 -63.74 -47.32 -41.69
N GLU A 635 -64.95 -46.85 -41.37
CA GLU A 635 -65.17 -45.65 -40.57
C GLU A 635 -65.99 -45.96 -39.31
N ASP A 636 -65.74 -45.21 -38.24
CA ASP A 636 -66.42 -45.42 -36.96
C ASP A 636 -67.85 -44.86 -37.02
N GLY A 637 -68.83 -45.69 -36.64
CA GLY A 637 -70.26 -45.42 -36.84
C GLY A 637 -70.78 -45.69 -38.25
N GLN A 638 -69.96 -46.20 -39.19
CA GLN A 638 -70.38 -46.47 -40.57
C GLN A 638 -71.56 -47.45 -40.63
N ILE A 639 -72.63 -47.06 -41.34
CA ILE A 639 -73.79 -47.93 -41.60
C ILE A 639 -73.77 -48.36 -43.07
N ILE A 640 -73.56 -49.65 -43.30
CA ILE A 640 -73.64 -50.26 -44.64
C ILE A 640 -75.02 -50.88 -44.80
N LYS A 641 -75.80 -50.38 -45.77
CA LYS A 641 -77.14 -50.87 -46.09
C LYS A 641 -77.09 -51.69 -47.37
N HIS A 642 -77.68 -52.89 -47.37
CA HIS A 642 -77.75 -53.73 -48.57
C HIS A 642 -79.09 -54.45 -48.70
N THR A 643 -79.59 -54.60 -49.94
CA THR A 643 -80.92 -55.19 -50.22
C THR A 643 -80.76 -56.53 -50.91
N VAL A 644 -81.09 -57.63 -50.22
CA VAL A 644 -80.94 -59.00 -50.73
C VAL A 644 -82.29 -59.57 -51.12
N LYS A 645 -82.42 -60.04 -52.36
CA LYS A 645 -83.69 -60.54 -52.92
C LYS A 645 -83.76 -62.07 -52.93
N ASP A 646 -84.95 -62.64 -52.77
CA ASP A 646 -85.20 -64.07 -53.03
C ASP A 646 -86.22 -64.29 -54.14
N GLN A 647 -86.06 -65.40 -54.85
CA GLN A 647 -87.07 -65.90 -55.76
C GLN A 647 -88.01 -66.88 -55.02
N LYS A 648 -89.31 -66.67 -55.17
CA LYS A 648 -90.35 -67.55 -54.63
C LYS A 648 -90.32 -68.91 -55.34
N LYS A 649 -90.53 -70.02 -54.60
CA LYS A 649 -90.57 -71.38 -55.16
C LYS A 649 -91.73 -71.52 -56.17
N SER A 650 -91.43 -72.06 -57.35
CA SER A 650 -92.41 -72.30 -58.41
C SER A 650 -93.09 -73.67 -58.30
N THR A 651 -94.38 -73.73 -58.64
CA THR A 651 -95.17 -74.97 -58.77
C THR A 651 -95.21 -75.43 -60.24
N PRO A 652 -95.13 -76.74 -60.52
CA PRO A 652 -95.04 -77.26 -61.90
C PRO A 652 -96.42 -77.60 -62.51
N THR A 653 -96.57 -77.34 -63.82
CA THR A 653 -97.67 -77.78 -64.70
C THR A 653 -97.13 -78.02 -66.14
N PRO A 654 -97.83 -78.77 -67.02
CA PRO A 654 -97.18 -79.62 -68.02
C PRO A 654 -96.83 -79.01 -69.39
N LEU A 655 -96.15 -79.83 -70.21
CA LEU A 655 -95.57 -79.53 -71.53
C LEU A 655 -96.54 -79.73 -72.70
N GLU A 656 -96.40 -78.91 -73.74
CA GLU A 656 -96.54 -79.35 -75.14
C GLU A 656 -95.64 -78.52 -76.09
N GLN A 657 -95.41 -78.99 -77.32
CA GLN A 657 -94.56 -78.42 -78.38
C GLN A 657 -95.39 -78.30 -79.70
N PRO A 658 -94.84 -77.85 -80.87
CA PRO A 658 -93.65 -77.04 -81.19
C PRO A 658 -94.00 -75.82 -82.10
N GLN A 659 -93.03 -74.92 -82.39
CA GLN A 659 -92.78 -74.44 -83.78
C GLN A 659 -91.47 -73.63 -83.99
N LYS A 660 -91.18 -73.35 -85.27
CA LYS A 660 -90.04 -72.66 -85.93
C LYS A 660 -90.66 -71.58 -86.87
N PRO A 661 -89.93 -70.71 -87.62
CA PRO A 661 -88.49 -70.38 -87.68
C PRO A 661 -88.17 -68.85 -87.81
N GLN A 662 -86.92 -68.49 -88.19
CA GLN A 662 -86.47 -67.27 -88.93
C GLN A 662 -86.62 -65.87 -88.25
N GLN A 663 -85.55 -65.06 -88.09
CA GLN A 663 -84.74 -64.24 -89.03
C GLN A 663 -85.41 -62.94 -89.52
N GLU A 664 -84.89 -61.76 -89.14
CA GLU A 664 -84.27 -60.74 -90.04
C GLU A 664 -83.72 -59.47 -89.29
N GLN A 665 -83.23 -58.48 -90.05
CA GLN A 665 -82.45 -57.27 -89.68
C GLN A 665 -83.16 -55.99 -90.25
N PRO A 666 -82.67 -54.72 -90.14
CA PRO A 666 -81.75 -54.03 -89.20
C PRO A 666 -82.16 -52.56 -88.79
N GLN A 667 -81.29 -51.88 -88.00
CA GLN A 667 -80.98 -50.41 -87.99
C GLN A 667 -81.88 -49.29 -87.37
N LYS A 668 -81.29 -48.58 -86.38
CA LYS A 668 -81.34 -47.10 -86.07
C LYS A 668 -82.69 -46.44 -85.62
N PRO A 669 -82.71 -45.18 -85.11
CA PRO A 669 -81.62 -44.29 -84.59
C PRO A 669 -81.89 -43.58 -83.21
N GLN A 670 -80.85 -42.92 -82.66
CA GLN A 670 -80.89 -41.80 -81.68
C GLN A 670 -81.42 -42.10 -80.23
N ASP A 671 -81.07 -41.33 -79.18
CA ASP A 671 -80.50 -39.97 -79.08
C ASP A 671 -79.59 -39.74 -77.83
N ILE A 672 -78.70 -38.73 -77.89
CA ILE A 672 -78.40 -37.62 -76.91
C ILE A 672 -78.44 -37.91 -75.37
N GLU A 673 -77.54 -37.46 -74.47
CA GLU A 673 -76.33 -36.57 -74.41
C GLU A 673 -75.55 -36.82 -73.06
N LYS A 674 -74.55 -36.07 -72.50
CA LYS A 674 -73.88 -34.77 -72.77
C LYS A 674 -72.44 -34.68 -72.17
N HIS A 675 -71.59 -33.89 -72.85
CA HIS A 675 -70.52 -32.98 -72.38
C HIS A 675 -69.19 -33.42 -71.66
N PRO A 676 -68.11 -32.61 -71.79
CA PRO A 676 -66.72 -33.07 -71.58
C PRO A 676 -65.85 -32.12 -70.69
N GLU A 677 -64.54 -32.37 -70.61
CA GLU A 677 -63.58 -31.32 -70.23
C GLU A 677 -62.16 -31.55 -70.81
N GLN A 678 -61.72 -30.69 -71.75
CA GLN A 678 -60.32 -30.32 -72.03
C GLN A 678 -60.19 -29.36 -73.24
N ASN A 679 -59.71 -28.13 -73.00
CA ASN A 679 -58.64 -27.51 -73.81
C ASN A 679 -58.16 -26.17 -73.24
N GLU A 680 -56.98 -25.73 -73.68
CA GLU A 680 -56.25 -24.56 -73.19
C GLU A 680 -56.83 -23.21 -73.68
N LYS A 681 -56.70 -22.13 -72.87
CA LYS A 681 -56.13 -20.82 -73.30
C LYS A 681 -56.01 -19.77 -72.18
N LYS A 682 -54.96 -18.95 -72.32
CA LYS A 682 -54.76 -17.55 -71.85
C LYS A 682 -55.11 -17.13 -70.40
N PRO A 683 -54.14 -16.56 -69.67
CA PRO A 683 -54.39 -15.55 -68.63
C PRO A 683 -54.74 -14.17 -69.24
N GLU A 684 -55.40 -13.31 -68.46
CA GLU A 684 -55.76 -11.93 -68.82
C GLU A 684 -54.63 -10.90 -68.63
N SER A 685 -54.88 -9.64 -69.01
CA SER A 685 -53.88 -8.57 -68.91
C SER A 685 -54.46 -7.17 -68.66
N LYS A 686 -53.89 -6.47 -67.66
CA LYS A 686 -53.83 -4.99 -67.51
C LYS A 686 -55.17 -4.28 -67.14
N PRO A 687 -55.15 -3.03 -66.58
CA PRO A 687 -54.06 -2.05 -66.64
C PRO A 687 -53.51 -1.44 -65.33
N LEU A 688 -52.47 -0.62 -65.57
CA LEU A 688 -51.61 0.24 -64.75
C LEU A 688 -52.33 1.61 -64.43
N PRO A 689 -51.77 2.60 -63.66
CA PRO A 689 -50.35 3.01 -63.68
C PRO A 689 -49.63 3.70 -62.47
N MET A 690 -48.28 3.63 -62.53
CA MET A 690 -47.26 4.67 -62.20
C MET A 690 -47.18 5.26 -60.77
N THR A 691 -46.03 5.66 -60.19
CA THR A 691 -44.56 5.63 -60.51
C THR A 691 -43.85 5.65 -59.13
N GLY A 692 -42.72 4.99 -58.82
CA GLY A 692 -41.40 4.90 -59.46
C GLY A 692 -40.33 5.35 -58.40
N GLY A 693 -39.05 4.96 -58.40
CA GLY A 693 -38.29 3.97 -59.18
C GLY A 693 -36.75 4.09 -58.90
N LYS A 694 -35.95 3.09 -59.36
CA LYS A 694 -34.46 3.11 -59.51
C LYS A 694 -33.60 3.09 -58.20
N GLU A 695 -32.41 2.46 -58.13
CA GLU A 695 -31.71 1.54 -59.06
C GLU A 695 -30.75 0.53 -58.36
N SER A 696 -30.04 -0.28 -59.16
CA SER A 696 -29.22 -1.48 -58.80
C SER A 696 -27.81 -1.20 -58.23
N PRO A 697 -27.14 -2.23 -57.69
CA PRO A 697 -25.73 -2.46 -58.03
C PRO A 697 -25.40 -3.91 -58.46
N TYR A 698 -24.34 -4.08 -59.28
CA TYR A 698 -23.79 -5.41 -59.63
C TYR A 698 -22.27 -5.36 -59.92
N ARG A 699 -21.49 -6.22 -59.22
CA ARG A 699 -20.20 -6.88 -59.60
C ARG A 699 -19.07 -6.05 -60.26
N SER A 700 -17.90 -5.92 -59.60
CA SER A 700 -16.68 -6.76 -59.79
C SER A 700 -15.58 -6.06 -60.62
N TRP A 701 -14.26 -6.34 -60.57
CA TRP A 701 -13.41 -7.28 -59.81
C TRP A 701 -11.91 -6.84 -59.86
N ILE A 702 -11.06 -7.28 -58.90
CA ILE A 702 -9.57 -7.45 -58.96
C ILE A 702 -8.66 -6.21 -59.20
N GLY A 703 -7.48 -6.10 -58.53
CA GLY A 703 -6.39 -5.22 -59.02
C GLY A 703 -5.21 -4.78 -58.11
N ILE A 704 -4.36 -5.70 -57.65
CA ILE A 704 -2.88 -5.61 -57.42
C ILE A 704 -2.17 -4.22 -57.32
N GLY A 705 -1.34 -4.00 -56.27
CA GLY A 705 0.11 -3.68 -56.49
C GLY A 705 0.83 -2.43 -55.89
N VAL A 706 1.53 -2.63 -54.76
CA VAL A 706 2.91 -2.15 -54.39
C VAL A 706 3.30 -0.64 -54.26
N LEU A 707 4.26 -0.37 -53.34
CA LEU A 707 5.16 0.82 -53.17
C LEU A 707 4.54 2.15 -52.65
N VAL A 708 5.24 3.08 -51.98
CA VAL A 708 6.36 3.06 -50.98
C VAL A 708 6.43 4.43 -50.25
N ILE A 709 7.40 4.67 -49.34
CA ILE A 709 7.71 5.88 -48.51
C ILE A 709 7.23 5.72 -47.05
N ALA A 710 8.04 5.65 -45.98
CA ALA A 710 9.38 6.18 -45.62
C ALA A 710 9.39 7.58 -44.93
N ALA A 711 8.95 7.62 -43.66
CA ALA A 711 9.12 8.80 -42.79
C ALA A 711 9.03 8.47 -41.27
N PHE A 712 10.06 7.85 -40.66
CA PHE A 712 10.15 7.76 -39.18
C PHE A 712 11.59 7.66 -38.62
N VAL A 713 12.53 8.44 -39.17
CA VAL A 713 13.90 8.60 -38.62
C VAL A 713 14.24 10.08 -38.42
N MET A 714 13.56 10.75 -37.48
CA MET A 714 13.96 12.06 -36.94
C MET A 714 13.47 12.24 -35.49
N ALA A 715 14.08 11.49 -34.56
CA ALA A 715 13.97 11.72 -33.11
C ALA A 715 15.26 11.45 -32.33
N TYR A 716 16.36 11.07 -33.01
CA TYR A 716 17.65 10.75 -32.39
C TYR A 716 18.61 11.95 -32.45
N ALA A 717 18.17 13.11 -31.96
CA ALA A 717 18.90 14.37 -32.12
C ALA A 717 18.74 15.36 -30.94
N PHE A 718 18.62 14.87 -29.69
CA PHE A 718 18.69 15.73 -28.50
C PHE A 718 19.36 15.06 -27.27
N LYS A 719 20.54 14.47 -27.48
CA LYS A 719 21.44 14.00 -26.42
C LYS A 719 22.86 14.47 -26.75
N VAL A 720 23.59 14.97 -25.74
CA VAL A 720 24.80 15.82 -25.88
C VAL A 720 24.44 17.18 -26.50
N ASN A 721 24.31 18.28 -25.73
CA ASN A 721 25.44 18.91 -25.06
C ASN A 721 24.99 19.97 -24.02
N ARG A 722 25.51 19.93 -22.78
CA ARG A 722 25.68 21.10 -21.87
C ARG A 722 26.49 20.72 -20.61
N LYS A 723 27.80 20.87 -20.72
CA LYS A 723 28.70 21.25 -19.61
C LYS A 723 29.34 22.59 -19.99
N THR A 724 30.01 23.22 -19.02
CA THR A 724 30.83 24.46 -19.16
C THR A 724 30.12 25.66 -19.81
N ARG A 725 29.35 26.37 -18.99
CA ARG A 725 29.88 27.62 -18.40
C ARG A 725 29.47 27.69 -16.93
#